data_AF-A0A2N5YK98-F1
#
_entry.id   AF-A0A2N5YK98-F1
#
_cell.length_a   1.000
_cell.length_b   1.000
_cell.length_c   1.000
_cell.angle_alpha   90.00
_cell.angle_beta   90.00
_cell.angle_gamma   90.00
#
_symmetry.space_group_name_H-M   'P 1'
#
loop_
_entity.id
_entity.type
_entity.pdbx_description
1 polymer ?
#
loop_
_entity_poly.entity_id
_entity_poly.type
_entity_poly.pdbx_seq_one_letter_code
_entity_poly.pdbx_strand_id
1 'polypeptide(L)'
;MEDMIKLSVFRGFNNIVAEKDFTEIIDAVRSDKMKDKIGELREIMKDGNEKEYAKKKKGLIAFTPSGRFEGGRKPEFLKEYSKIIVLDIDKSNKRTKKLKELICTCPYTLGCFVSPGGNGLKVFVKTETDIEQHKDTFNRIKKYYEGLIQFKVDPSGKDVTRLCFFSYDTEAYYNENAWPFKGNEEKKEKEPDYNQIFQKQVKFTDKIIQYHSGNRNNYIYQLACNCNRMGIPKHITGDLVRQNYDLESEEIEKSVSSAYENHPAEHGEKQDENSKKHTSNKFTITEEYLNDKYIIRYNVVSNKFEYKKNEDEKYRELNENNLFVRLQKDNINISLNNLVALLKSDFVNEFNPFTAYFMSLPEWDGQTDYIGELISYLKSQDEKRLESHFRKWIVRAVRTAIDDNYYNKQAFVLVSNKQNSGKSTFCRFLCPPILKEYIIENIGTDKDSLIAITENFLINLDELSTAEKAEINAFKSMFSKDKVKARLTYDKRASVHVRRASFIGSTDRWEFLTDENGSVRWLCFDIKYIDWNYSKSINIDLVYSQAFHLLVKTKFQYELTPEEIEENDRINKRYQVGSPERDLIQKYLKPSKKEKGAFFTATDVLEYITQFTTIKLSPERIGKELKFLGFERSVMYQDGNSRYGYFVEEISYNQE
;
A
#
# COMPACT_ATOMS: atom_id res chain seq x y z
N MET A 1 4.39 25.45 16.94
CA MET A 1 5.00 25.93 15.69
C MET A 1 6.41 25.39 15.70
N GLU A 2 6.70 24.36 14.92
CA GLU A 2 8.10 24.01 14.65
C GLU A 2 8.69 25.15 13.82
N ASP A 3 9.86 25.66 14.20
CA ASP A 3 10.56 26.70 13.45
C ASP A 3 10.84 26.18 12.03
N MET A 4 10.24 26.83 11.02
CA MET A 4 10.50 26.49 9.63
C MET A 4 11.90 26.93 9.25
N ILE A 5 12.74 25.95 8.87
CA ILE A 5 14.13 26.19 8.46
C ILE A 5 14.17 27.18 7.28
N LYS A 6 14.92 28.26 7.44
CA LYS A 6 15.16 29.25 6.38
C LYS A 6 16.20 28.72 5.38
N LEU A 7 16.02 29.04 4.10
CA LEU A 7 16.89 28.68 2.99
C LEU A 7 17.64 29.91 2.49
N SER A 8 18.94 29.77 2.23
CA SER A 8 19.75 30.88 1.74
C SER A 8 19.45 31.19 0.26
N VAL A 9 19.23 32.47 -0.03
CA VAL A 9 19.06 33.01 -1.39
C VAL A 9 20.34 33.72 -1.81
N PHE A 10 20.81 33.41 -3.01
CA PHE A 10 22.07 33.86 -3.57
C PHE A 10 21.88 34.71 -4.82
N ARG A 11 22.79 35.68 -5.00
CA ARG A 11 23.02 36.41 -6.24
C ARG A 11 24.45 36.11 -6.72
N GLY A 12 24.62 35.86 -8.02
CA GLY A 12 25.95 35.55 -8.57
C GLY A 12 26.57 34.29 -7.98
N PHE A 13 25.75 33.26 -7.70
CA PHE A 13 26.14 31.93 -7.21
C PHE A 13 26.71 31.80 -5.80
N ASN A 14 27.24 32.85 -5.19
CA ASN A 14 27.92 32.74 -3.89
C ASN A 14 27.51 33.81 -2.87
N ASN A 15 27.01 34.96 -3.31
CA ASN A 15 26.69 36.07 -2.40
C ASN A 15 25.27 35.88 -1.85
N ILE A 16 25.15 35.63 -0.55
CA ILE A 16 23.86 35.52 0.14
C ILE A 16 23.22 36.92 0.19
N VAL A 17 21.96 37.03 -0.24
CA VAL A 17 21.22 38.29 -0.33
C VAL A 17 19.92 38.28 0.47
N ALA A 18 19.42 37.11 0.86
CA ALA A 18 18.24 36.95 1.71
C ALA A 18 18.20 35.53 2.29
N GLU A 19 17.36 35.34 3.31
CA GLU A 19 16.95 34.04 3.82
C GLU A 19 15.42 33.95 3.74
N LYS A 20 14.91 32.84 3.22
CA LYS A 20 13.47 32.63 2.99
C LYS A 20 13.06 31.23 3.40
N ASP A 21 11.90 31.07 4.00
CA ASP A 21 11.35 29.71 4.12
C ASP A 21 10.87 29.20 2.76
N PHE A 22 10.57 27.90 2.70
CA PHE A 22 10.19 27.26 1.45
C PHE A 22 8.85 27.80 0.89
N THR A 23 7.92 28.19 1.76
CA THR A 23 6.63 28.77 1.36
C THR A 23 6.83 30.13 0.70
N GLU A 24 7.64 31.00 1.29
CA GLU A 24 8.03 32.30 0.71
C GLU A 24 8.70 32.15 -0.66
N ILE A 25 9.43 31.05 -0.88
CA ILE A 25 10.06 30.74 -2.18
C ILE A 25 9.00 30.38 -3.21
N ILE A 26 8.04 29.51 -2.86
CA ILE A 26 6.94 29.15 -3.77
C ILE A 26 6.09 30.38 -4.09
N ASP A 27 5.76 31.20 -3.11
CA ASP A 27 4.97 32.42 -3.32
C ASP A 27 5.69 33.42 -4.23
N ALA A 28 7.01 33.54 -4.09
CA ALA A 28 7.82 34.35 -5.00
C ALA A 28 7.79 33.80 -6.45
N VAL A 29 7.78 32.48 -6.65
CA VAL A 29 7.66 31.85 -7.98
C VAL A 29 6.26 32.04 -8.58
N ARG A 30 5.21 32.07 -7.76
CA ARG A 30 3.83 32.36 -8.20
C ARG A 30 3.63 33.84 -8.53
N SER A 31 4.38 34.73 -7.89
CA SER A 31 4.25 36.18 -8.06
C SER A 31 4.85 36.72 -9.36
N ASP A 32 4.34 37.87 -9.81
CA ASP A 32 4.83 38.54 -11.02
C ASP A 32 6.26 39.11 -10.90
N LYS A 33 6.92 39.03 -9.72
CA LYS A 33 8.27 39.57 -9.47
C LYS A 33 9.35 39.07 -10.44
N MET A 34 9.19 37.85 -10.96
CA MET A 34 10.14 37.22 -11.88
C MET A 34 9.60 37.09 -13.31
N LYS A 35 8.35 37.52 -13.56
CA LYS A 35 7.62 37.31 -14.81
C LYS A 35 8.38 37.80 -16.04
N ASP A 36 8.82 39.07 -16.04
CA ASP A 36 9.47 39.68 -17.20
C ASP A 36 10.82 39.01 -17.51
N LYS A 37 11.64 38.78 -16.47
CA LYS A 37 12.96 38.13 -16.62
C LYS A 37 12.85 36.68 -17.10
N ILE A 38 11.84 35.95 -16.63
CA ILE A 38 11.62 34.56 -17.03
C ILE A 38 10.96 34.49 -18.41
N GLY A 39 10.07 35.42 -18.74
CA GLY A 39 9.49 35.57 -20.08
C GLY A 39 10.57 35.80 -21.13
N GLU A 40 11.49 36.73 -20.89
CA GLU A 40 12.64 36.97 -21.75
C GLU A 40 13.49 35.70 -21.96
N LEU A 41 13.78 34.96 -20.89
CA LEU A 41 14.55 33.71 -20.97
C LEU A 41 13.83 32.61 -21.76
N ARG A 42 12.49 32.56 -21.67
CA ARG A 42 11.67 31.59 -22.42
C ARG A 42 11.61 31.92 -23.90
N GLU A 43 11.51 33.19 -24.28
CA GLU A 43 11.58 33.60 -25.70
C GLU A 43 12.96 33.29 -26.31
N ILE A 44 14.06 33.58 -25.60
CA ILE A 44 15.42 33.22 -26.08
C ILE A 44 15.58 31.71 -26.29
N MET A 45 14.98 30.89 -25.40
CA MET A 45 14.97 29.44 -25.55
C MET A 45 14.10 28.96 -26.72
N LYS A 46 12.97 29.64 -26.96
CA LYS A 46 12.07 29.36 -28.08
C LYS A 46 12.73 29.68 -29.43
N ASP A 47 13.58 30.70 -29.46
CA ASP A 47 14.43 31.06 -30.61
C ASP A 47 15.64 30.12 -30.79
N GLY A 48 15.82 29.13 -29.91
CA GLY A 48 16.90 28.14 -29.98
C GLY A 48 18.28 28.66 -29.57
N ASN A 49 18.37 29.86 -28.99
CA ASN A 49 19.65 30.49 -28.62
C ASN A 49 20.11 30.06 -27.22
N GLU A 50 20.54 28.79 -27.10
CA GLU A 50 20.96 28.19 -25.82
C GLU A 50 22.15 28.92 -25.17
N LYS A 51 23.06 29.50 -25.97
CA LYS A 51 24.23 30.23 -25.47
C LYS A 51 23.83 31.51 -24.75
N GLU A 52 22.92 32.29 -25.33
CA GLU A 52 22.43 33.52 -24.70
C GLU A 52 21.56 33.21 -23.47
N TYR A 53 20.70 32.19 -23.56
CA TYR A 53 19.92 31.72 -22.40
C TYR A 53 20.84 31.36 -21.24
N ALA A 54 21.88 30.56 -21.49
CA ALA A 54 22.84 30.16 -20.46
C ALA A 54 23.55 31.35 -19.84
N LYS A 55 23.86 32.41 -20.62
CA LYS A 55 24.47 33.65 -20.13
C LYS A 55 23.52 34.46 -19.23
N LYS A 56 22.29 34.73 -19.69
CA LYS A 56 21.30 35.53 -18.94
C LYS A 56 20.77 34.81 -17.70
N LYS A 57 20.61 33.48 -17.75
CA LYS A 57 20.19 32.64 -16.60
C LYS A 57 21.11 32.83 -15.39
N LYS A 58 22.43 33.03 -15.60
CA LYS A 58 23.39 33.27 -14.50
C LYS A 58 23.10 34.54 -13.70
N GLY A 59 22.36 35.49 -14.26
CA GLY A 59 21.95 36.73 -13.61
C GLY A 59 20.72 36.59 -12.71
N LEU A 60 20.02 35.45 -12.74
CA LEU A 60 18.90 35.20 -11.85
C LEU A 60 19.37 34.99 -10.40
N ILE A 61 18.51 35.36 -9.46
CA ILE A 61 18.65 34.90 -8.07
C ILE A 61 18.35 33.40 -7.99
N ALA A 62 18.99 32.72 -7.05
CA ALA A 62 18.85 31.29 -6.83
C ALA A 62 18.83 31.00 -5.32
N PHE A 63 18.41 29.81 -4.92
CA PHE A 63 18.46 29.36 -3.52
C PHE A 63 19.04 27.96 -3.45
N THR A 64 19.50 27.55 -2.26
CA THR A 64 19.90 26.17 -1.97
C THR A 64 18.78 25.45 -1.24
N PRO A 65 18.11 24.47 -1.88
CA PRO A 65 17.00 23.74 -1.25
C PRO A 65 17.43 23.03 0.02
N SER A 66 18.67 22.52 0.04
CA SER A 66 19.22 21.68 1.10
C SER A 66 19.55 22.42 2.41
N GLY A 67 19.47 23.75 2.48
CA GLY A 67 19.67 24.42 3.78
C GLY A 67 20.09 25.89 3.77
N ARG A 68 20.40 26.36 4.98
CA ARG A 68 20.94 27.68 5.30
C ARG A 68 22.46 27.65 5.35
N PHE A 69 23.07 28.60 4.67
CA PHE A 69 24.51 28.79 4.59
C PHE A 69 24.91 30.15 5.16
N GLU A 70 26.15 30.25 5.63
CA GLU A 70 26.76 31.49 6.13
C GLU A 70 28.19 31.61 5.60
N GLY A 71 28.56 32.78 5.06
CA GLY A 71 29.90 33.01 4.52
C GLY A 71 30.14 32.51 3.08
N GLY A 72 29.12 31.92 2.44
CA GLY A 72 29.14 31.57 1.01
C GLY A 72 28.48 30.22 0.71
N ARG A 73 28.67 29.70 -0.50
CA ARG A 73 28.10 28.43 -0.98
C ARG A 73 29.18 27.35 -1.11
N LYS A 74 29.57 26.79 0.03
CA LYS A 74 30.42 25.60 0.14
C LYS A 74 29.85 24.67 1.21
N PRO A 75 30.14 23.36 1.19
CA PRO A 75 29.65 22.44 2.21
C PRO A 75 30.03 22.86 3.64
N GLU A 76 31.25 23.37 3.82
CA GLU A 76 31.77 23.89 5.11
C GLU A 76 31.00 25.12 5.65
N PHE A 77 30.24 25.79 4.80
CA PHE A 77 29.43 26.97 5.14
C PHE A 77 27.97 26.64 5.42
N LEU A 78 27.55 25.37 5.31
CA LEU A 78 26.20 24.97 5.67
C LEU A 78 26.03 25.00 7.19
N LYS A 79 25.12 25.85 7.66
CA LYS A 79 24.80 25.99 9.09
C LYS A 79 23.63 25.13 9.53
N GLU A 80 22.67 24.94 8.63
CA GLU A 80 21.45 24.22 8.96
C GLU A 80 20.94 23.47 7.74
N TYR A 81 20.82 22.15 7.86
CA TYR A 81 20.35 21.28 6.80
C TYR A 81 18.82 21.23 6.81
N SER A 82 18.17 21.63 5.71
CA SER A 82 16.71 21.79 5.63
C SER A 82 15.95 20.48 5.54
N LYS A 83 16.65 19.37 5.26
CA LYS A 83 16.04 18.08 4.89
C LYS A 83 15.10 18.18 3.67
N ILE A 84 15.35 19.13 2.76
CA ILE A 84 14.68 19.24 1.47
C ILE A 84 15.65 18.87 0.35
N ILE A 85 15.29 17.87 -0.44
CA ILE A 85 16.05 17.41 -1.60
C ILE A 85 15.40 17.94 -2.87
N VAL A 86 16.22 18.42 -3.81
CA VAL A 86 15.77 18.91 -5.11
C VAL A 86 16.06 17.89 -6.21
N LEU A 87 15.08 17.63 -7.04
CA LEU A 87 15.22 16.91 -8.30
C LEU A 87 15.08 17.90 -9.45
N ASP A 88 15.99 17.78 -10.42
CA ASP A 88 16.04 18.64 -11.58
C ASP A 88 15.72 17.81 -12.83
N ILE A 89 14.59 18.13 -13.47
CA ILE A 89 14.11 17.46 -14.68
C ILE A 89 14.26 18.45 -15.83
N ASP A 90 15.33 18.32 -16.59
CA ASP A 90 15.59 19.17 -17.75
C ASP A 90 15.15 18.49 -19.06
N LYS A 91 14.82 19.31 -20.08
CA LYS A 91 14.48 18.87 -21.44
C LYS A 91 13.26 17.94 -21.54
N SER A 92 12.28 18.09 -20.65
CA SER A 92 11.00 17.36 -20.74
C SER A 92 10.06 17.92 -21.82
N ASN A 93 10.27 19.16 -22.27
CA ASN A 93 9.59 19.77 -23.44
C ASN A 93 8.06 19.56 -23.40
N LYS A 94 7.46 18.96 -24.45
CA LYS A 94 6.02 18.69 -24.52
C LYS A 94 5.48 17.82 -23.38
N ARG A 95 6.34 17.07 -22.68
CA ARG A 95 5.95 16.23 -21.54
C ARG A 95 5.87 17.00 -20.22
N THR A 96 6.41 18.22 -20.13
CA THR A 96 6.53 18.99 -18.87
C THR A 96 5.20 19.09 -18.11
N LYS A 97 4.08 19.40 -18.80
CA LYS A 97 2.76 19.49 -18.15
C LYS A 97 2.31 18.15 -17.55
N LYS A 98 2.35 17.07 -18.34
CA LYS A 98 1.96 15.72 -17.91
C LYS A 98 2.85 15.21 -16.76
N LEU A 99 4.16 15.47 -16.83
CA LEU A 99 5.08 15.10 -15.75
C LEU A 99 4.75 15.88 -14.46
N LYS A 100 4.44 17.18 -14.57
CA LYS A 100 4.06 18.02 -13.43
C LYS A 100 2.80 17.49 -12.76
N GLU A 101 1.76 17.16 -13.53
CA GLU A 101 0.51 16.58 -13.01
C GLU A 101 0.78 15.29 -12.21
N LEU A 102 1.56 14.37 -12.75
CA LEU A 102 1.90 13.11 -12.07
C LEU A 102 2.80 13.30 -10.84
N ILE A 103 3.75 14.23 -10.91
CA ILE A 103 4.61 14.57 -9.76
C ILE A 103 3.78 15.17 -8.63
N CYS A 104 2.83 16.06 -8.94
CA CYS A 104 2.01 16.71 -7.93
C CYS A 104 1.05 15.74 -7.23
N THR A 105 0.70 14.60 -7.83
CA THR A 105 -0.06 13.53 -7.15
C THR A 105 0.78 12.69 -6.18
N CYS A 106 2.12 12.83 -6.19
CA CYS A 106 2.99 12.05 -5.32
C CYS A 106 2.94 12.58 -3.88
N PRO A 107 2.67 11.73 -2.87
CA PRO A 107 2.56 12.16 -1.47
C PRO A 107 3.86 12.73 -0.90
N TYR A 108 5.00 12.39 -1.48
CA TYR A 108 6.32 12.87 -1.06
C TYR A 108 6.71 14.23 -1.67
N THR A 109 5.99 14.72 -2.68
CA THR A 109 6.30 16.01 -3.32
C THR A 109 5.87 17.15 -2.40
N LEU A 110 6.86 17.88 -1.88
CA LEU A 110 6.68 19.10 -1.10
C LEU A 110 6.34 20.30 -1.99
N GLY A 111 6.97 20.37 -3.17
CA GLY A 111 6.67 21.42 -4.14
C GLY A 111 7.18 21.09 -5.54
N CYS A 112 6.56 21.68 -6.55
CA CYS A 112 6.97 21.51 -7.94
C CYS A 112 6.66 22.74 -8.78
N PHE A 113 7.62 23.23 -9.56
CA PHE A 113 7.40 24.34 -10.49
C PHE A 113 8.19 24.19 -11.80
N VAL A 114 7.69 24.85 -12.85
CA VAL A 114 8.32 24.89 -14.17
C VAL A 114 9.63 25.65 -14.13
N SER A 115 10.70 25.06 -14.67
CA SER A 115 12.05 25.64 -14.67
C SER A 115 12.12 26.96 -15.46
N PRO A 116 13.17 27.79 -15.27
CA PRO A 116 13.29 29.08 -15.96
C PRO A 116 13.22 29.00 -17.49
N GLY A 117 13.64 27.88 -18.08
CA GLY A 117 13.59 27.66 -19.54
C GLY A 117 12.24 27.17 -20.06
N GLY A 118 11.24 26.94 -19.22
CA GLY A 118 9.90 26.49 -19.62
C GLY A 118 9.76 25.00 -19.94
N ASN A 119 10.88 24.31 -20.22
CA ASN A 119 10.90 22.92 -20.71
C ASN A 119 11.40 21.90 -19.68
N GLY A 120 11.28 22.23 -18.38
CA GLY A 120 11.76 21.38 -17.29
C GLY A 120 10.99 21.64 -16.01
N LEU A 121 11.27 20.83 -14.98
CA LEU A 121 10.63 20.92 -13.66
C LEU A 121 11.70 20.94 -12.57
N LYS A 122 11.43 21.71 -11.53
CA LYS A 122 12.11 21.61 -10.23
C LYS A 122 11.15 20.94 -9.28
N VAL A 123 11.56 19.82 -8.69
CA VAL A 123 10.75 19.05 -7.74
C VAL A 123 11.47 19.06 -6.39
N PHE A 124 10.72 19.24 -5.32
CA PHE A 124 11.24 19.30 -3.97
C PHE A 124 10.58 18.24 -3.11
N VAL A 125 11.39 17.52 -2.34
CA VAL A 125 10.97 16.35 -1.56
C VAL A 125 11.51 16.50 -0.14
N LYS A 126 10.65 16.35 0.87
CA LYS A 126 11.05 16.37 2.27
C LYS A 126 11.61 15.00 2.68
N THR A 127 12.67 14.98 3.47
CA THR A 127 13.25 13.76 4.06
C THR A 127 13.35 13.89 5.58
N GLU A 128 13.55 12.76 6.27
CA GLU A 128 13.91 12.72 7.70
C GLU A 128 15.40 12.46 7.92
N THR A 129 16.12 12.03 6.88
CA THR A 129 17.54 11.65 6.96
C THR A 129 18.45 12.84 7.24
N ASP A 130 19.57 12.58 7.90
CA ASP A 130 20.58 13.60 8.21
C ASP A 130 21.50 13.88 7.00
N ILE A 131 22.34 14.90 7.15
CA ILE A 131 23.16 15.43 6.06
C ILE A 131 24.14 14.39 5.48
N GLU A 132 24.68 13.51 6.32
CA GLU A 132 25.63 12.45 5.94
C GLU A 132 25.01 11.49 4.92
N GLN A 133 23.68 11.37 4.95
CA GLN A 133 22.91 10.50 4.08
C GLN A 133 22.35 11.22 2.86
N HIS A 134 22.61 12.53 2.68
CA HIS A 134 21.98 13.33 1.63
C HIS A 134 22.15 12.73 0.24
N LYS A 135 23.37 12.28 -0.10
CA LYS A 135 23.68 11.67 -1.40
C LYS A 135 22.90 10.37 -1.63
N ASP A 136 22.85 9.51 -0.63
CA ASP A 136 22.18 8.20 -0.73
C ASP A 136 20.65 8.37 -0.74
N THR A 137 20.13 9.27 0.08
CA THR A 137 18.72 9.66 0.06
C THR A 137 18.35 10.29 -1.28
N PHE A 138 19.17 11.19 -1.84
CA PHE A 138 18.95 11.73 -3.18
C PHE A 138 18.88 10.62 -4.22
N ASN A 139 19.81 9.65 -4.22
CA ASN A 139 19.81 8.56 -5.19
C ASN A 139 18.54 7.69 -5.09
N ARG A 140 18.04 7.45 -3.87
CA ARG A 140 16.79 6.72 -3.64
C ARG A 140 15.57 7.48 -4.13
N ILE A 141 15.47 8.78 -3.80
CA ILE A 141 14.40 9.65 -4.28
C ILE A 141 14.47 9.75 -5.81
N LYS A 142 15.65 9.97 -6.38
CA LYS A 142 15.89 9.99 -7.82
C LYS A 142 15.37 8.71 -8.48
N LYS A 143 15.76 7.53 -7.99
CA LYS A 143 15.29 6.24 -8.52
C LYS A 143 13.77 6.12 -8.45
N TYR A 144 13.17 6.49 -7.32
CA TYR A 144 11.72 6.47 -7.14
C TYR A 144 11.00 7.37 -8.15
N TYR A 145 11.41 8.64 -8.28
CA TYR A 145 10.78 9.57 -9.20
C TYR A 145 11.05 9.22 -10.67
N GLU A 146 12.26 8.75 -11.03
CA GLU A 146 12.55 8.25 -12.39
C GLU A 146 11.65 7.07 -12.77
N GLY A 147 11.37 6.15 -11.83
CA GLY A 147 10.41 5.06 -12.02
C GLY A 147 8.96 5.55 -12.15
N LEU A 148 8.57 6.53 -11.32
CA LEU A 148 7.23 7.13 -11.37
C LEU A 148 6.97 7.81 -12.73
N ILE A 149 7.89 8.65 -13.19
CA ILE A 149 7.66 9.55 -14.33
C ILE A 149 8.24 9.02 -15.65
N GLN A 150 8.98 7.92 -15.60
CA GLN A 150 9.68 7.32 -16.75
C GLN A 150 10.53 8.36 -17.51
N PHE A 151 11.21 9.21 -16.76
CA PHE A 151 12.03 10.30 -17.29
C PHE A 151 13.24 10.53 -16.38
N LYS A 152 14.39 10.75 -17.00
CA LYS A 152 15.68 10.89 -16.29
C LYS A 152 15.72 12.17 -15.46
N VAL A 153 16.21 12.04 -14.23
CA VAL A 153 16.48 13.15 -13.32
C VAL A 153 17.98 13.45 -13.37
N ASP A 154 18.33 14.74 -13.39
CA ASP A 154 19.72 15.16 -13.38
C ASP A 154 20.39 14.81 -12.03
N PRO A 155 21.60 14.21 -12.01
CA PRO A 155 22.22 13.69 -10.79
C PRO A 155 22.82 14.78 -9.89
N SER A 156 22.81 16.05 -10.28
CA SER A 156 23.45 17.13 -9.53
C SER A 156 22.75 17.51 -8.23
N GLY A 157 21.50 17.10 -8.04
CA GLY A 157 20.79 17.29 -6.77
C GLY A 157 21.38 16.50 -5.60
N LYS A 158 22.32 15.58 -5.86
CA LYS A 158 23.10 14.85 -4.84
C LYS A 158 24.05 15.73 -4.03
N ASP A 159 24.34 16.94 -4.51
CA ASP A 159 25.26 17.86 -3.87
C ASP A 159 24.47 18.81 -2.95
N VAL A 160 24.80 18.83 -1.65
CA VAL A 160 24.10 19.69 -0.66
C VAL A 160 24.17 21.19 -0.99
N THR A 161 25.11 21.60 -1.83
CA THR A 161 25.28 23.01 -2.27
C THR A 161 24.57 23.32 -3.58
N ARG A 162 23.71 22.42 -4.07
CA ARG A 162 23.07 22.57 -5.38
C ARG A 162 22.15 23.79 -5.41
N LEU A 163 22.39 24.67 -6.36
CA LEU A 163 21.56 25.86 -6.60
C LEU A 163 20.33 25.53 -7.42
N CYS A 164 19.21 26.12 -7.02
CA CYS A 164 17.98 26.19 -7.80
C CYS A 164 17.66 27.66 -8.12
N PHE A 165 17.64 28.02 -9.39
CA PHE A 165 17.24 29.35 -9.82
C PHE A 165 15.73 29.58 -9.59
N PHE A 166 15.37 30.80 -9.20
CA PHE A 166 13.97 31.22 -9.19
C PHE A 166 13.41 31.19 -10.62
N SER A 167 12.11 30.88 -10.71
CA SER A 167 11.35 30.82 -11.96
C SER A 167 10.06 31.64 -11.83
N TYR A 168 9.18 31.54 -12.82
CA TYR A 168 7.84 32.10 -12.80
C TYR A 168 6.84 31.02 -13.24
N ASP A 169 5.94 30.65 -12.34
CA ASP A 169 4.92 29.62 -12.52
C ASP A 169 3.75 29.90 -11.58
N THR A 170 2.66 30.47 -12.12
CA THR A 170 1.45 30.80 -11.35
C THR A 170 0.78 29.57 -10.76
N GLU A 171 1.04 28.39 -11.33
CA GLU A 171 0.53 27.10 -10.88
C GLU A 171 1.62 26.31 -10.12
N ALA A 172 2.66 26.96 -9.57
CA ALA A 172 3.65 26.27 -8.76
C ALA A 172 2.94 25.50 -7.64
N TYR A 173 3.23 24.21 -7.52
CA TYR A 173 2.61 23.32 -6.54
C TYR A 173 3.33 23.41 -5.20
N TYR A 174 2.56 23.35 -4.12
CA TYR A 174 3.05 23.27 -2.74
C TYR A 174 2.11 22.42 -1.90
N ASN A 175 2.68 21.49 -1.12
CA ASN A 175 1.97 20.62 -0.20
C ASN A 175 2.67 20.64 1.16
N GLU A 176 2.15 21.45 2.07
CA GLU A 176 2.66 21.54 3.45
C GLU A 176 2.63 20.21 4.20
N ASN A 177 1.71 19.31 3.80
CA ASN A 177 1.46 18.01 4.41
C ASN A 177 2.17 16.86 3.66
N ALA A 178 3.18 17.16 2.84
CA ALA A 178 3.95 16.15 2.12
C ALA A 178 4.60 15.17 3.10
N TRP A 179 4.45 13.87 2.82
CA TRP A 179 5.05 12.82 3.63
C TRP A 179 6.57 12.86 3.47
N PRO A 180 7.34 12.76 4.56
CA PRO A 180 8.78 12.64 4.44
C PRO A 180 9.15 11.32 3.78
N PHE A 181 10.09 11.36 2.85
CA PHE A 181 10.59 10.17 2.17
C PHE A 181 11.46 9.33 3.12
N LYS A 182 10.92 8.21 3.62
CA LYS A 182 11.63 7.25 4.49
C LYS A 182 12.10 6.06 3.65
N GLY A 183 13.38 6.04 3.28
CA GLY A 183 13.95 4.88 2.57
C GLY A 183 14.33 3.78 3.56
N ASN A 184 13.88 2.54 3.33
CA ASN A 184 14.35 1.37 4.07
C ASN A 184 15.89 1.28 4.03
N GLU A 185 16.48 0.82 5.14
CA GLU A 185 17.93 0.63 5.30
C GLU A 185 18.42 -0.60 4.54
N GLU A 186 19.38 -0.41 3.62
CA GLU A 186 20.27 -1.49 3.17
C GLU A 186 21.64 -1.35 3.85
N LYS A 187 22.21 -2.49 4.24
CA LYS A 187 23.46 -2.61 5.00
C LYS A 187 24.66 -2.10 4.19
N LYS A 188 25.56 -1.35 4.85
CA LYS A 188 26.87 -0.94 4.31
C LYS A 188 27.77 -2.16 4.05
N GLU A 189 28.37 -2.25 2.85
CA GLU A 189 29.37 -3.28 2.49
C GLU A 189 30.72 -3.07 3.20
N LYS A 190 31.41 -4.18 3.54
CA LYS A 190 32.78 -4.22 4.09
C LYS A 190 33.83 -4.21 2.95
N GLU A 191 35.07 -3.79 3.26
CA GLU A 191 36.21 -3.85 2.33
C GLU A 191 36.46 -5.28 1.80
N PRO A 192 36.85 -5.43 0.51
CA PRO A 192 37.00 -6.73 -0.15
C PRO A 192 38.28 -7.48 0.25
N ASP A 193 38.15 -8.79 0.50
CA ASP A 193 39.28 -9.71 0.72
C ASP A 193 39.91 -10.11 -0.62
N TYR A 194 40.99 -9.43 -1.01
CA TYR A 194 41.67 -9.65 -2.29
C TYR A 194 42.31 -11.04 -2.43
N ASN A 195 42.71 -11.68 -1.33
CA ASN A 195 43.25 -13.05 -1.38
C ASN A 195 42.18 -14.04 -1.81
N GLN A 196 40.98 -13.92 -1.24
CA GLN A 196 39.86 -14.77 -1.61
C GLN A 196 39.41 -14.55 -3.06
N ILE A 197 39.44 -13.30 -3.53
CA ILE A 197 39.09 -12.95 -4.91
C ILE A 197 40.14 -13.51 -5.88
N PHE A 198 41.42 -13.37 -5.57
CA PHE A 198 42.53 -13.90 -6.39
C PHE A 198 42.44 -15.42 -6.56
N GLN A 199 42.21 -16.17 -5.48
CA GLN A 199 42.07 -17.63 -5.53
C GLN A 199 40.88 -18.09 -6.39
N LYS A 200 39.80 -17.30 -6.45
CA LYS A 200 38.68 -17.56 -7.37
C LYS A 200 39.09 -17.33 -8.83
N GLN A 201 39.90 -16.32 -9.11
CA GLN A 201 40.38 -16.04 -10.46
C GLN A 201 41.41 -17.06 -10.95
N VAL A 202 42.23 -17.63 -10.07
CA VAL A 202 43.08 -18.80 -10.39
C VAL A 202 42.22 -19.96 -10.89
N LYS A 203 41.22 -20.36 -10.09
CA LYS A 203 40.29 -21.45 -10.47
C LYS A 203 39.51 -21.17 -11.76
N PHE A 204 39.16 -19.92 -12.02
CA PHE A 204 38.47 -19.53 -13.25
C PHE A 204 39.41 -19.61 -14.46
N THR A 205 40.63 -19.10 -14.32
CA THR A 205 41.66 -19.12 -15.36
C THR A 205 42.03 -20.57 -15.70
N ASP A 206 42.17 -21.45 -14.70
CA ASP A 206 42.45 -22.87 -14.89
C ASP A 206 41.40 -23.60 -15.73
N LYS A 207 40.13 -23.16 -15.70
CA LYS A 207 39.07 -23.76 -16.54
C LYS A 207 39.24 -23.43 -18.04
N ILE A 208 39.95 -22.35 -18.35
CA ILE A 208 40.12 -21.84 -19.71
C ILE A 208 41.49 -22.24 -20.25
N ILE A 209 42.52 -22.09 -19.43
CA ILE A 209 43.92 -22.25 -19.82
C ILE A 209 44.71 -22.84 -18.65
N GLN A 210 45.61 -23.76 -18.94
CA GLN A 210 46.42 -24.44 -17.92
C GLN A 210 47.85 -23.87 -17.89
N TYR A 211 48.40 -23.77 -16.69
CA TYR A 211 49.77 -23.30 -16.48
C TYR A 211 50.76 -24.44 -16.72
N HIS A 212 51.59 -24.32 -17.76
CA HIS A 212 52.65 -25.28 -18.07
C HIS A 212 53.79 -24.64 -18.87
N SER A 213 54.92 -25.34 -19.00
CA SER A 213 56.06 -24.87 -19.78
C SER A 213 55.68 -24.57 -21.23
N GLY A 214 56.03 -23.37 -21.72
CA GLY A 214 55.62 -22.85 -23.03
C GLY A 214 54.37 -21.97 -23.04
N ASN A 215 53.59 -21.91 -21.95
CA ASN A 215 52.36 -21.11 -21.86
C ASN A 215 52.27 -20.24 -20.58
N ARG A 216 53.35 -20.15 -19.80
CA ARG A 216 53.39 -19.51 -18.49
C ARG A 216 53.04 -18.02 -18.53
N ASN A 217 53.69 -17.25 -19.40
CA ASN A 217 53.44 -15.80 -19.53
C ASN A 217 52.02 -15.48 -20.04
N ASN A 218 51.50 -16.28 -20.96
CA ASN A 218 50.13 -16.13 -21.45
C ASN A 218 49.09 -16.44 -20.35
N TYR A 219 49.31 -17.50 -19.57
CA TYR A 219 48.47 -17.80 -18.41
C TYR A 219 48.48 -16.65 -17.39
N ILE A 220 49.65 -16.12 -17.02
CA ILE A 220 49.76 -15.01 -16.07
C ILE A 220 49.11 -13.73 -16.60
N TYR A 221 49.26 -13.43 -17.89
CA TYR A 221 48.57 -12.31 -18.52
C TYR A 221 47.05 -12.44 -18.42
N GLN A 222 46.49 -13.63 -18.70
CA GLN A 222 45.06 -13.89 -18.59
C GLN A 222 44.56 -13.83 -17.15
N LEU A 223 45.32 -14.40 -16.20
CA LEU A 223 45.02 -14.31 -14.77
C LEU A 223 45.03 -12.85 -14.30
N ALA A 224 46.01 -12.05 -14.73
CA ALA A 224 46.10 -10.64 -14.41
C ALA A 224 44.95 -9.83 -15.01
N CYS A 225 44.50 -10.13 -16.23
CA CYS A 225 43.29 -9.53 -16.81
C CYS A 225 42.04 -9.86 -15.98
N ASN A 226 41.90 -11.09 -15.50
CA ASN A 226 40.79 -11.50 -14.65
C ASN A 226 40.83 -10.82 -13.27
N CYS A 227 42.02 -10.67 -12.68
CA CYS A 227 42.21 -9.91 -11.43
C CYS A 227 41.92 -8.42 -11.61
N ASN A 228 42.30 -7.84 -12.74
CA ASN A 228 42.00 -6.47 -13.12
C ASN A 228 40.48 -6.24 -13.17
N ARG A 229 39.75 -7.12 -13.86
CA ARG A 229 38.27 -7.11 -13.94
C ARG A 229 37.59 -7.16 -12.57
N MET A 230 38.11 -7.95 -11.65
CA MET A 230 37.56 -8.07 -10.30
C MET A 230 37.99 -6.94 -9.35
N GLY A 231 38.71 -5.94 -9.86
CA GLY A 231 39.10 -4.75 -9.10
C GLY A 231 40.25 -4.97 -8.13
N ILE A 232 41.04 -6.04 -8.29
CA ILE A 232 42.27 -6.21 -7.50
C ILE A 232 43.31 -5.20 -8.03
N PRO A 233 43.87 -4.30 -7.20
CA PRO A 233 44.88 -3.34 -7.64
C PRO A 233 46.11 -4.01 -8.27
N LYS A 234 46.69 -3.39 -9.31
CA LYS A 234 47.85 -3.91 -10.07
C LYS A 234 48.98 -4.41 -9.18
N HIS A 235 49.36 -3.62 -8.17
CA HIS A 235 50.46 -3.98 -7.25
C HIS A 235 50.14 -5.25 -6.43
N ILE A 236 48.90 -5.38 -5.93
CA ILE A 236 48.44 -6.55 -5.17
C ILE A 236 48.43 -7.79 -6.08
N THR A 237 47.94 -7.68 -7.31
CA THR A 237 47.98 -8.78 -8.28
C THR A 237 49.42 -9.22 -8.57
N GLY A 238 50.35 -8.28 -8.74
CA GLY A 238 51.77 -8.59 -8.93
C GLY A 238 52.36 -9.37 -7.75
N ASP A 239 52.09 -8.94 -6.52
CA ASP A 239 52.58 -9.60 -5.32
C ASP A 239 52.00 -11.01 -5.14
N LEU A 240 50.70 -11.18 -5.40
CA LEU A 240 50.04 -12.48 -5.32
C LEU A 240 50.53 -13.45 -6.40
N VAL A 241 50.80 -12.97 -7.62
CA VAL A 241 51.38 -13.83 -8.66
C VAL A 241 52.80 -14.26 -8.29
N ARG A 242 53.66 -13.36 -7.78
CA ARG A 242 55.02 -13.70 -7.32
C ARG A 242 55.05 -14.75 -6.22
N GLN A 243 54.04 -14.75 -5.35
CA GLN A 243 53.94 -15.72 -4.26
C GLN A 243 53.47 -17.11 -4.70
N ASN A 244 52.79 -17.22 -5.85
CA ASN A 244 52.10 -18.45 -6.27
C ASN A 244 52.67 -19.10 -7.53
N TYR A 245 53.56 -18.44 -8.28
CA TYR A 245 54.08 -18.94 -9.57
C TYR A 245 55.59 -18.75 -9.71
N ASP A 246 56.22 -19.64 -10.48
CA ASP A 246 57.67 -19.82 -10.63
C ASP A 246 58.27 -19.04 -11.82
N LEU A 247 57.89 -17.78 -12.00
CA LEU A 247 58.42 -16.89 -13.04
C LEU A 247 59.33 -15.82 -12.46
N GLU A 248 60.30 -15.38 -13.27
CA GLU A 248 61.19 -14.28 -12.89
C GLU A 248 60.39 -12.98 -12.69
N SER A 249 60.80 -12.18 -11.71
CA SER A 249 60.03 -11.00 -11.28
C SER A 249 59.81 -9.97 -12.40
N GLU A 250 60.75 -9.86 -13.34
CA GLU A 250 60.61 -8.99 -14.51
C GLU A 250 59.58 -9.51 -15.53
N GLU A 251 59.44 -10.82 -15.69
CA GLU A 251 58.47 -11.42 -16.63
C GLU A 251 57.04 -11.31 -16.07
N ILE A 252 56.88 -11.47 -14.76
CA ILE A 252 55.62 -11.22 -14.06
C ILE A 252 55.22 -9.76 -14.20
N GLU A 253 56.15 -8.83 -13.92
CA GLU A 253 55.84 -7.39 -13.98
C GLU A 253 55.45 -6.96 -15.40
N LYS A 254 56.14 -7.47 -16.44
CA LYS A 254 55.78 -7.22 -17.84
C LYS A 254 54.38 -7.75 -18.18
N SER A 255 54.06 -8.97 -17.75
CA SER A 255 52.77 -9.61 -18.05
C SER A 255 51.61 -8.92 -17.32
N VAL A 256 51.79 -8.59 -16.03
CA VAL A 256 50.78 -7.90 -15.21
C VAL A 256 50.62 -6.44 -15.66
N SER A 257 51.72 -5.74 -15.96
CA SER A 257 51.65 -4.37 -16.50
C SER A 257 50.91 -4.32 -17.82
N SER A 258 51.26 -5.20 -18.75
CA SER A 258 50.57 -5.30 -20.03
C SER A 258 49.06 -5.56 -19.87
N ALA A 259 48.65 -6.41 -18.93
CA ALA A 259 47.24 -6.70 -18.69
C ALA A 259 46.46 -5.48 -18.16
N TYR A 260 47.04 -4.70 -17.25
CA TYR A 260 46.37 -3.54 -16.65
C TYR A 260 46.44 -2.28 -17.54
N GLU A 261 47.49 -2.14 -18.34
CA GLU A 261 47.68 -0.98 -19.22
C GLU A 261 46.93 -1.11 -20.55
N ASN A 262 46.71 -2.33 -21.05
CA ASN A 262 45.87 -2.56 -22.23
C ASN A 262 44.37 -2.61 -21.92
N HIS A 263 44.00 -2.89 -20.65
CA HIS A 263 42.60 -2.96 -20.20
C HIS A 263 42.31 -2.03 -18.99
N PRO A 264 42.67 -0.74 -19.02
CA PRO A 264 42.50 0.16 -17.86
C PRO A 264 41.03 0.48 -17.58
N ALA A 265 40.18 0.41 -18.63
CA ALA A 265 38.74 0.61 -18.52
C ALA A 265 38.00 -0.59 -17.88
N GLU A 266 38.61 -1.78 -17.87
CA GLU A 266 38.01 -3.00 -17.30
C GLU A 266 38.26 -3.13 -15.79
N HIS A 267 39.04 -2.21 -15.17
CA HIS A 267 39.43 -2.33 -13.77
C HIS A 267 38.23 -2.19 -12.81
N GLY A 268 37.90 -3.26 -12.11
CA GLY A 268 36.73 -3.28 -11.21
C GLY A 268 35.40 -3.17 -11.95
N GLU A 269 35.38 -3.37 -13.28
CA GLU A 269 34.13 -3.63 -14.00
C GLU A 269 33.57 -4.96 -13.50
N LYS A 270 32.52 -4.87 -12.68
CA LYS A 270 31.61 -6.00 -12.48
C LYS A 270 31.22 -6.47 -13.88
N GLN A 271 31.57 -7.70 -14.24
CA GLN A 271 31.02 -8.34 -15.43
C GLN A 271 29.49 -8.29 -15.31
N ASP A 272 28.88 -7.32 -15.95
CA ASP A 272 27.58 -7.57 -16.57
C ASP A 272 27.83 -8.71 -17.55
N GLU A 273 27.18 -9.85 -17.34
CA GLU A 273 27.15 -10.99 -18.28
C GLU A 273 26.58 -10.62 -19.68
N ASN A 274 26.47 -9.33 -20.00
CA ASN A 274 25.73 -8.76 -21.12
C ASN A 274 26.60 -8.00 -22.15
N SER A 275 27.90 -8.20 -22.23
CA SER A 275 28.69 -7.73 -23.39
C SER A 275 28.88 -8.82 -24.44
N LYS A 276 27.76 -9.35 -24.96
CA LYS A 276 27.72 -9.91 -26.32
C LYS A 276 27.34 -8.77 -27.28
N LYS A 277 28.02 -8.73 -28.44
CA LYS A 277 27.69 -7.90 -29.62
C LYS A 277 26.19 -7.58 -29.67
N HIS A 278 25.80 -6.31 -29.87
CA HIS A 278 24.41 -5.89 -30.08
C HIS A 278 23.80 -6.56 -31.34
N THR A 279 23.41 -7.81 -31.21
CA THR A 279 22.06 -8.23 -31.56
C THR A 279 21.20 -7.79 -30.39
N SER A 280 20.20 -6.93 -30.61
CA SER A 280 19.29 -6.48 -29.55
C SER A 280 18.79 -7.68 -28.75
N ASN A 281 18.93 -7.62 -27.42
CA ASN A 281 18.49 -8.70 -26.54
C ASN A 281 16.99 -8.93 -26.80
N LYS A 282 16.57 -10.18 -27.02
CA LYS A 282 15.17 -10.54 -27.28
C LYS A 282 14.20 -9.97 -26.24
N PHE A 283 14.65 -9.78 -24.99
CA PHE A 283 13.88 -9.08 -23.96
C PHE A 283 13.68 -7.61 -24.32
N THR A 284 14.76 -6.87 -24.60
CA THR A 284 14.72 -5.47 -25.03
C THR A 284 13.86 -5.25 -26.27
N ILE A 285 13.99 -6.10 -27.31
CA ILE A 285 13.11 -6.02 -28.50
C ILE A 285 11.64 -6.18 -28.11
N THR A 286 11.36 -7.15 -27.23
CA THR A 286 10.00 -7.42 -26.78
C THR A 286 9.47 -6.27 -25.93
N GLU A 287 10.26 -5.73 -25.02
CA GLU A 287 9.91 -4.56 -24.18
C GLU A 287 9.60 -3.34 -25.04
N GLU A 288 10.45 -3.01 -26.02
CA GLU A 288 10.25 -1.89 -26.95
C GLU A 288 8.93 -2.05 -27.71
N TYR A 289 8.66 -3.24 -28.25
CA TYR A 289 7.40 -3.54 -28.94
C TYR A 289 6.18 -3.41 -28.02
N LEU A 290 6.27 -3.94 -26.79
CA LEU A 290 5.17 -3.90 -25.84
C LEU A 290 4.88 -2.46 -25.41
N ASN A 291 5.91 -1.68 -25.11
CA ASN A 291 5.77 -0.26 -24.71
C ASN A 291 5.25 0.63 -25.85
N ASP A 292 5.59 0.32 -27.10
CA ASP A 292 5.08 1.08 -28.26
C ASP A 292 3.57 0.88 -28.46
N LYS A 293 3.03 -0.30 -28.13
CA LYS A 293 1.65 -0.68 -28.47
C LYS A 293 0.71 -0.75 -27.28
N TYR A 294 1.21 -1.02 -26.09
CA TYR A 294 0.41 -1.39 -24.94
C TYR A 294 0.87 -0.68 -23.67
N ILE A 295 -0.10 -0.45 -22.78
CA ILE A 295 0.15 -0.13 -21.38
C ILE A 295 -0.26 -1.37 -20.60
N ILE A 296 0.73 -2.07 -20.04
CA ILE A 296 0.55 -3.30 -19.27
C ILE A 296 0.75 -2.99 -17.78
N ARG A 297 -0.09 -3.58 -16.93
CA ARG A 297 0.01 -3.48 -15.47
C ARG A 297 -0.33 -4.83 -14.83
N TYR A 298 0.19 -5.07 -13.63
CA TYR A 298 -0.15 -6.24 -12.83
C TYR A 298 -1.12 -5.83 -11.73
N ASN A 299 -2.35 -6.30 -11.80
CA ASN A 299 -3.37 -6.05 -10.78
C ASN A 299 -3.05 -6.90 -9.55
N VAL A 300 -2.58 -6.26 -8.47
CA VAL A 300 -2.17 -6.96 -7.24
C VAL A 300 -3.34 -7.48 -6.41
N VAL A 301 -4.56 -7.04 -6.71
CA VAL A 301 -5.78 -7.50 -6.02
C VAL A 301 -6.31 -8.75 -6.70
N SER A 302 -6.52 -8.70 -8.03
CA SER A 302 -7.02 -9.87 -8.77
C SER A 302 -5.93 -10.84 -9.21
N ASN A 303 -4.66 -10.53 -8.93
CA ASN A 303 -3.48 -11.32 -9.32
C ASN A 303 -3.39 -11.61 -10.83
N LYS A 304 -3.73 -10.62 -11.65
CA LYS A 304 -3.82 -10.75 -13.12
C LYS A 304 -3.05 -9.66 -13.84
N PHE A 305 -2.47 -10.01 -14.99
CA PHE A 305 -1.99 -9.00 -15.92
C PHE A 305 -3.15 -8.36 -16.66
N GLU A 306 -3.11 -7.05 -16.79
CA GLU A 306 -4.07 -6.26 -17.53
C GLU A 306 -3.34 -5.39 -18.54
N TYR A 307 -3.98 -5.14 -19.67
CA TYR A 307 -3.43 -4.26 -20.69
C TYR A 307 -4.50 -3.44 -21.39
N LYS A 308 -4.07 -2.35 -21.99
CA LYS A 308 -4.83 -1.61 -22.99
C LYS A 308 -3.90 -1.13 -24.10
N LYS A 309 -4.45 -0.85 -25.28
CA LYS A 309 -3.69 -0.13 -26.31
C LYS A 309 -3.57 1.34 -25.93
N ASN A 310 -2.59 2.04 -26.51
CA ASN A 310 -2.38 3.46 -26.23
C ASN A 310 -3.60 4.35 -26.51
N GLU A 311 -4.42 3.97 -27.48
CA GLU A 311 -5.66 4.67 -27.86
C GLU A 311 -6.89 4.23 -27.06
N ASP A 312 -6.79 3.10 -26.34
CA ASP A 312 -7.92 2.54 -25.58
C ASP A 312 -8.04 3.19 -24.20
N GLU A 313 -9.28 3.37 -23.74
CA GLU A 313 -9.56 3.86 -22.39
C GLU A 313 -9.56 2.73 -21.35
N LYS A 314 -10.11 1.57 -21.70
CA LYS A 314 -10.39 0.46 -20.77
C LYS A 314 -9.32 -0.62 -20.83
N TYR A 315 -8.88 -1.04 -19.64
CA TYR A 315 -8.04 -2.22 -19.46
C TYR A 315 -8.84 -3.51 -19.68
N ARG A 316 -8.14 -4.55 -20.14
CA ARG A 316 -8.66 -5.91 -20.30
C ARG A 316 -7.64 -6.89 -19.74
N GLU A 317 -8.10 -8.06 -19.32
CA GLU A 317 -7.22 -9.14 -18.90
C GLU A 317 -6.25 -9.51 -20.05
N LEU A 318 -4.96 -9.56 -19.73
CA LEU A 318 -3.91 -9.97 -20.65
C LEU A 318 -3.81 -11.49 -20.58
N ASN A 319 -4.03 -12.13 -21.72
CA ASN A 319 -3.76 -13.55 -21.90
C ASN A 319 -2.36 -13.72 -22.51
N GLU A 320 -1.44 -14.37 -21.78
CA GLU A 320 -0.03 -14.47 -22.18
C GLU A 320 0.15 -15.27 -23.47
N ASN A 321 -0.70 -16.27 -23.72
CA ASN A 321 -0.66 -17.07 -24.95
C ASN A 321 -1.07 -16.23 -26.17
N ASN A 322 -2.11 -15.41 -26.03
CA ASN A 322 -2.51 -14.49 -27.11
C ASN A 322 -1.41 -13.47 -27.41
N LEU A 323 -0.77 -12.93 -26.38
CA LEU A 323 0.35 -12.00 -26.54
C LEU A 323 1.54 -12.68 -27.22
N PHE A 324 1.89 -13.90 -26.78
CA PHE A 324 2.93 -14.71 -27.39
C PHE A 324 2.70 -14.95 -28.87
N VAL A 325 1.50 -15.40 -29.27
CA VAL A 325 1.16 -15.63 -30.68
C VAL A 325 1.26 -14.35 -31.50
N ARG A 326 0.86 -13.20 -30.93
CA ARG A 326 0.98 -11.90 -31.61
C ARG A 326 2.44 -11.49 -31.80
N LEU A 327 3.29 -11.67 -30.80
CA LEU A 327 4.74 -11.42 -30.92
C LEU A 327 5.36 -12.27 -32.04
N GLN A 328 5.00 -13.55 -32.13
CA GLN A 328 5.48 -14.41 -33.23
C GLN A 328 5.02 -13.93 -34.61
N LYS A 329 3.75 -13.51 -34.75
CA LYS A 329 3.21 -12.96 -36.00
C LYS A 329 3.93 -11.69 -36.47
N ASP A 330 4.39 -10.89 -35.51
CA ASP A 330 5.14 -9.66 -35.77
C ASP A 330 6.67 -9.91 -35.83
N ASN A 331 7.10 -11.17 -35.97
CA ASN A 331 8.49 -11.61 -36.07
C ASN A 331 9.38 -11.32 -34.85
N ILE A 332 8.79 -11.23 -33.65
CA ILE A 332 9.53 -11.10 -32.39
C ILE A 332 9.76 -12.46 -31.76
N ASN A 333 11.01 -12.91 -31.82
CA ASN A 333 11.42 -14.23 -31.34
C ASN A 333 11.71 -14.24 -29.82
N ILE A 334 10.70 -14.54 -29.02
CA ILE A 334 10.81 -14.84 -27.59
C ILE A 334 10.04 -16.12 -27.27
N SER A 335 10.50 -16.93 -26.31
CA SER A 335 9.75 -18.12 -25.84
C SER A 335 8.64 -17.72 -24.87
N LEU A 336 7.58 -18.53 -24.74
CA LEU A 336 6.50 -18.26 -23.79
C LEU A 336 7.00 -18.14 -22.35
N ASN A 337 7.92 -19.02 -21.93
CA ASN A 337 8.51 -18.95 -20.58
C ASN A 337 9.26 -17.63 -20.35
N ASN A 338 9.97 -17.12 -21.36
CA ASN A 338 10.67 -15.85 -21.26
C ASN A 338 9.69 -14.68 -21.27
N LEU A 339 8.61 -14.75 -22.06
CA LEU A 339 7.55 -13.73 -22.03
C LEU A 339 6.90 -13.67 -20.65
N VAL A 340 6.55 -14.81 -20.05
CA VAL A 340 5.97 -14.87 -18.70
C VAL A 340 6.97 -14.35 -17.67
N ALA A 341 8.26 -14.69 -17.80
CA ALA A 341 9.31 -14.15 -16.93
C ALA A 341 9.45 -12.62 -17.06
N LEU A 342 9.33 -12.09 -18.28
CA LEU A 342 9.33 -10.65 -18.54
C LEU A 342 8.10 -9.97 -17.92
N LEU A 343 6.90 -10.54 -18.10
CA LEU A 343 5.68 -9.98 -17.51
C LEU A 343 5.73 -9.99 -15.98
N LYS A 344 6.35 -11.01 -15.38
CA LYS A 344 6.52 -11.14 -13.92
C LYS A 344 7.75 -10.40 -13.36
N SER A 345 8.50 -9.66 -14.18
CA SER A 345 9.62 -8.85 -13.72
C SER A 345 9.19 -7.40 -13.46
N ASP A 346 10.14 -6.58 -13.00
CA ASP A 346 9.96 -5.14 -12.80
C ASP A 346 9.58 -4.36 -14.08
N PHE A 347 9.52 -5.03 -15.24
CA PHE A 347 9.00 -4.46 -16.48
C PHE A 347 7.52 -4.07 -16.36
N VAL A 348 6.69 -4.88 -15.68
CA VAL A 348 5.27 -4.59 -15.50
C VAL A 348 5.02 -4.00 -14.12
N ASN A 349 4.50 -2.78 -14.08
CA ASN A 349 4.18 -2.10 -12.83
C ASN A 349 2.97 -2.73 -12.12
N GLU A 350 3.07 -2.82 -10.79
CA GLU A 350 1.95 -3.17 -9.93
C GLU A 350 0.87 -2.08 -9.94
N PHE A 351 -0.38 -2.51 -9.84
CA PHE A 351 -1.55 -1.66 -9.81
C PHE A 351 -2.53 -2.19 -8.76
N ASN A 352 -2.86 -1.34 -7.78
CA ASN A 352 -3.93 -1.61 -6.83
C ASN A 352 -5.20 -0.84 -7.25
N PRO A 353 -6.26 -1.53 -7.71
CA PRO A 353 -7.50 -0.89 -8.16
C PRO A 353 -8.19 -0.07 -7.06
N PHE A 354 -8.11 -0.49 -5.80
CA PHE A 354 -8.75 0.21 -4.69
C PHE A 354 -8.03 1.52 -4.38
N THR A 355 -6.70 1.47 -4.24
CA THR A 355 -5.88 2.68 -4.02
C THR A 355 -6.07 3.67 -5.16
N ALA A 356 -6.03 3.19 -6.42
CA ALA A 356 -6.25 4.03 -7.58
C ALA A 356 -7.63 4.69 -7.60
N TYR A 357 -8.68 3.93 -7.25
CA TYR A 357 -10.04 4.47 -7.14
C TYR A 357 -10.13 5.57 -6.08
N PHE A 358 -9.79 5.29 -4.82
CA PHE A 358 -9.95 6.27 -3.73
C PHE A 358 -9.07 7.51 -3.91
N MET A 359 -7.88 7.38 -4.51
CA MET A 359 -7.02 8.52 -4.84
C MET A 359 -7.52 9.35 -6.04
N SER A 360 -8.37 8.78 -6.89
CA SER A 360 -8.95 9.48 -8.05
C SER A 360 -10.23 10.26 -7.71
N LEU A 361 -10.80 10.04 -6.53
CA LEU A 361 -12.01 10.71 -6.09
C LEU A 361 -11.78 12.22 -5.88
N PRO A 362 -12.80 13.06 -6.13
CA PRO A 362 -12.72 14.49 -5.81
C PRO A 362 -12.52 14.69 -4.31
N GLU A 363 -11.84 15.76 -3.93
CA GLU A 363 -11.70 16.11 -2.51
C GLU A 363 -13.06 16.55 -1.95
N TRP A 364 -13.39 16.07 -0.74
CA TRP A 364 -14.59 16.48 -0.04
C TRP A 364 -14.44 17.90 0.53
N ASP A 365 -15.46 18.74 0.32
CA ASP A 365 -15.50 20.16 0.71
C ASP A 365 -15.60 20.42 2.22
N GLY A 366 -15.87 19.37 3.01
CA GLY A 366 -16.08 19.46 4.45
C GLY A 366 -17.44 20.05 4.87
N GLN A 367 -18.31 20.36 3.92
CA GLN A 367 -19.60 21.01 4.14
C GLN A 367 -20.77 20.05 3.97
N THR A 368 -20.81 19.32 2.85
CA THR A 368 -21.96 18.48 2.50
C THR A 368 -21.84 17.10 3.13
N ASP A 369 -22.81 16.67 3.93
CA ASP A 369 -22.76 15.35 4.57
C ASP A 369 -23.31 14.21 3.69
N TYR A 370 -22.56 13.81 2.67
CA TYR A 370 -22.94 12.76 1.71
C TYR A 370 -23.23 11.39 2.37
N ILE A 371 -22.46 11.01 3.39
CA ILE A 371 -22.68 9.77 4.16
C ILE A 371 -24.00 9.84 4.92
N GLY A 372 -24.26 10.95 5.61
CA GLY A 372 -25.52 11.16 6.34
C GLY A 372 -26.71 11.22 5.38
N GLU A 373 -26.56 11.90 4.24
CA GLU A 373 -27.59 11.98 3.19
C GLU A 373 -27.96 10.59 2.68
N LEU A 374 -26.98 9.75 2.31
CA LEU A 374 -27.23 8.37 1.88
C LEU A 374 -28.00 7.57 2.94
N ILE A 375 -27.58 7.64 4.20
CA ILE A 375 -28.22 6.87 5.27
C ILE A 375 -29.60 7.40 5.64
N SER A 376 -29.90 8.67 5.39
CA SER A 376 -31.24 9.23 5.63
C SER A 376 -32.35 8.52 4.85
N TYR A 377 -32.01 7.83 3.74
CA TYR A 377 -32.94 7.00 2.96
C TYR A 377 -33.31 5.66 3.63
N LEU A 378 -32.59 5.25 4.68
CA LEU A 378 -32.87 4.04 5.46
C LEU A 378 -33.63 4.42 6.72
N LYS A 379 -34.90 4.02 6.80
CA LYS A 379 -35.75 4.27 7.97
C LYS A 379 -35.63 3.16 8.99
N SER A 380 -34.93 3.43 10.08
CA SER A 380 -34.65 2.51 11.19
C SER A 380 -35.52 2.79 12.42
N GLN A 381 -35.52 1.89 13.41
CA GLN A 381 -36.00 2.25 14.76
C GLN A 381 -35.10 3.29 15.43
N ASP A 382 -33.80 3.20 15.19
CA ASP A 382 -32.78 4.12 15.72
C ASP A 382 -31.90 4.61 14.57
N GLU A 383 -32.28 5.78 14.02
CA GLU A 383 -31.59 6.40 12.89
C GLU A 383 -30.24 7.00 13.29
N LYS A 384 -30.11 7.52 14.52
CA LYS A 384 -28.85 8.09 15.02
C LYS A 384 -27.79 7.00 15.16
N ARG A 385 -28.16 5.86 15.73
CA ARG A 385 -27.29 4.70 15.84
C ARG A 385 -26.88 4.19 14.45
N LEU A 386 -27.85 4.06 13.54
CA LEU A 386 -27.61 3.64 12.16
C LEU A 386 -26.56 4.54 11.47
N GLU A 387 -26.77 5.86 11.52
CA GLU A 387 -25.88 6.85 10.92
C GLU A 387 -24.47 6.80 11.52
N SER A 388 -24.36 6.83 12.85
CA SER A 388 -23.07 6.79 13.55
C SER A 388 -22.26 5.53 13.19
N HIS A 389 -22.87 4.36 13.31
CA HIS A 389 -22.18 3.10 13.02
C HIS A 389 -21.88 2.93 11.53
N PHE A 390 -22.78 3.35 10.63
CA PHE A 390 -22.51 3.28 9.19
C PHE A 390 -21.33 4.19 8.81
N ARG A 391 -21.29 5.43 9.32
CA ARG A 391 -20.19 6.37 9.07
C ARG A 391 -18.84 5.77 9.49
N LYS A 392 -18.77 5.19 10.69
CA LYS A 392 -17.58 4.46 11.16
C LYS A 392 -17.27 3.25 10.29
N TRP A 393 -18.28 2.47 9.92
CA TRP A 393 -18.10 1.27 9.11
C TRP A 393 -17.59 1.58 7.69
N ILE A 394 -18.13 2.59 7.01
CA ILE A 394 -17.72 2.93 5.64
C ILE A 394 -16.28 3.45 5.60
N VAL A 395 -15.86 4.23 6.60
CA VAL A 395 -14.45 4.69 6.74
C VAL A 395 -13.52 3.49 6.94
N ARG A 396 -13.91 2.53 7.80
CA ARG A 396 -13.14 1.29 7.99
C ARG A 396 -13.12 0.41 6.73
N ALA A 397 -14.18 0.43 5.93
CA ALA A 397 -14.22 -0.28 4.65
C ALA A 397 -13.19 0.29 3.67
N VAL A 398 -13.12 1.62 3.54
CA VAL A 398 -12.07 2.29 2.75
C VAL A 398 -10.68 1.91 3.26
N ARG A 399 -10.45 2.01 4.58
CA ARG A 399 -9.14 1.69 5.17
C ARG A 399 -8.73 0.24 4.89
N THR A 400 -9.65 -0.71 5.05
CA THR A 400 -9.39 -2.15 4.78
C THR A 400 -8.96 -2.40 3.34
N ALA A 401 -9.49 -1.63 2.40
CA ALA A 401 -9.16 -1.80 0.99
C ALA A 401 -7.74 -1.30 0.66
N ILE A 402 -7.23 -0.28 1.35
CA ILE A 402 -5.98 0.42 0.96
C ILE A 402 -4.80 0.26 1.94
N ASP A 403 -5.03 -0.13 3.19
CA ASP A 403 -4.00 -0.28 4.23
C ASP A 403 -3.74 -1.77 4.53
N ASP A 404 -2.56 -2.25 4.13
CA ASP A 404 -2.16 -3.66 4.23
C ASP A 404 -1.99 -4.18 5.67
N ASN A 405 -2.07 -3.30 6.67
CA ASN A 405 -1.95 -3.62 8.08
C ASN A 405 -3.27 -3.40 8.84
N TYR A 406 -4.38 -3.20 8.14
CA TYR A 406 -5.68 -2.94 8.74
C TYR A 406 -6.79 -3.82 8.16
N TYR A 407 -7.73 -4.21 9.01
CA TYR A 407 -8.96 -4.87 8.59
C TYR A 407 -10.16 -4.47 9.46
N ASN A 408 -11.30 -4.27 8.80
CA ASN A 408 -12.58 -4.01 9.47
C ASN A 408 -13.12 -5.30 10.10
N LYS A 409 -13.28 -5.31 11.42
CA LYS A 409 -13.76 -6.48 12.18
C LYS A 409 -15.28 -6.66 12.13
N GLN A 410 -16.01 -5.67 11.64
CA GLN A 410 -17.46 -5.63 11.72
C GLN A 410 -18.14 -5.80 10.36
N ALA A 411 -19.16 -6.65 10.33
CA ALA A 411 -20.12 -6.76 9.25
C ALA A 411 -21.31 -5.83 9.50
N PHE A 412 -21.69 -5.03 8.51
CA PHE A 412 -22.86 -4.15 8.59
C PHE A 412 -24.09 -4.86 8.02
N VAL A 413 -25.10 -5.12 8.85
CA VAL A 413 -26.23 -5.98 8.49
C VAL A 413 -27.56 -5.25 8.60
N LEU A 414 -28.31 -5.27 7.49
CA LEU A 414 -29.67 -4.78 7.42
C LEU A 414 -30.66 -5.90 7.73
N VAL A 415 -31.50 -5.70 8.74
CA VAL A 415 -32.51 -6.67 9.20
C VAL A 415 -33.89 -6.12 8.87
N SER A 416 -34.73 -6.89 8.18
CA SER A 416 -36.14 -6.51 7.98
C SER A 416 -36.99 -7.71 7.63
N ASN A 417 -38.06 -7.95 8.39
CA ASN A 417 -39.01 -9.06 8.20
C ASN A 417 -39.85 -8.97 6.91
N LYS A 418 -39.69 -7.92 6.11
CA LYS A 418 -40.33 -7.79 4.80
C LYS A 418 -39.41 -8.34 3.71
N GLN A 419 -39.90 -9.31 2.96
CA GLN A 419 -39.26 -9.73 1.72
C GLN A 419 -39.32 -8.59 0.68
N ASN A 420 -38.35 -8.56 -0.25
CA ASN A 420 -38.24 -7.53 -1.28
C ASN A 420 -38.17 -6.09 -0.75
N SER A 421 -37.66 -5.89 0.47
CA SER A 421 -37.55 -4.57 1.10
C SER A 421 -36.40 -3.71 0.55
N GLY A 422 -35.68 -4.16 -0.47
CA GLY A 422 -34.58 -3.42 -1.12
C GLY A 422 -33.21 -3.52 -0.43
N LYS A 423 -33.07 -4.30 0.66
CA LYS A 423 -31.82 -4.38 1.44
C LYS A 423 -30.62 -4.84 0.59
N SER A 424 -30.75 -5.96 -0.10
CA SER A 424 -29.68 -6.50 -0.97
C SER A 424 -29.34 -5.54 -2.10
N THR A 425 -30.33 -4.81 -2.61
CA THR A 425 -30.09 -3.79 -3.65
C THR A 425 -29.31 -2.60 -3.09
N PHE A 426 -29.63 -2.15 -1.88
CA PHE A 426 -28.84 -1.13 -1.19
C PHE A 426 -27.41 -1.60 -0.91
N CYS A 427 -27.22 -2.86 -0.46
CA CYS A 427 -25.90 -3.45 -0.28
C CYS A 427 -25.08 -3.45 -1.57
N ARG A 428 -25.67 -3.81 -2.71
CA ARG A 428 -25.01 -3.72 -4.02
C ARG A 428 -24.68 -2.28 -4.42
N PHE A 429 -25.57 -1.31 -4.13
CA PHE A 429 -25.36 0.11 -4.43
C PHE A 429 -24.15 0.70 -3.71
N LEU A 430 -23.78 0.17 -2.54
CA LEU A 430 -22.56 0.58 -1.84
C LEU A 430 -21.28 0.25 -2.63
N CYS A 431 -21.31 -0.66 -3.61
CA CYS A 431 -20.16 -0.90 -4.46
C CYS A 431 -20.10 0.15 -5.60
N PRO A 432 -19.04 0.95 -5.71
CA PRO A 432 -18.89 1.91 -6.80
C PRO A 432 -18.91 1.23 -8.17
N PRO A 433 -19.51 1.82 -9.22
CA PRO A 433 -19.58 1.20 -10.55
C PRO A 433 -18.23 0.78 -11.14
N ILE A 434 -17.16 1.53 -10.85
CA ILE A 434 -15.80 1.21 -11.29
C ILE A 434 -15.19 0.01 -10.56
N LEU A 435 -15.72 -0.32 -9.38
CA LEU A 435 -15.31 -1.48 -8.57
C LEU A 435 -16.33 -2.63 -8.62
N LYS A 436 -17.28 -2.62 -9.56
CA LYS A 436 -18.37 -3.63 -9.65
C LYS A 436 -17.89 -5.08 -9.76
N GLU A 437 -16.66 -5.33 -10.21
CA GLU A 437 -16.07 -6.67 -10.30
C GLU A 437 -15.44 -7.13 -8.97
N TYR A 438 -15.40 -6.23 -7.97
CA TYR A 438 -14.84 -6.45 -6.63
C TYR A 438 -15.93 -6.50 -5.55
N ILE A 439 -17.14 -6.93 -5.94
CA ILE A 439 -18.17 -7.33 -5.01
C ILE A 439 -18.63 -8.75 -5.37
N ILE A 440 -18.74 -9.60 -4.36
CA ILE A 440 -19.28 -10.95 -4.48
C ILE A 440 -20.42 -11.13 -3.49
N GLU A 441 -21.41 -11.91 -3.89
CA GLU A 441 -22.54 -12.27 -3.06
C GLU A 441 -22.38 -13.72 -2.59
N ASN A 442 -22.66 -13.96 -1.31
CA ASN A 442 -22.69 -15.28 -0.69
C ASN A 442 -21.44 -16.11 -0.92
N ILE A 443 -20.52 -16.03 0.06
CA ILE A 443 -19.35 -16.90 0.12
C ILE A 443 -19.65 -18.11 0.99
N GLY A 444 -19.02 -19.24 0.69
CA GLY A 444 -19.09 -20.45 1.49
C GLY A 444 -18.09 -20.43 2.66
N THR A 445 -17.66 -21.63 3.07
CA THR A 445 -16.69 -21.83 4.16
C THR A 445 -15.35 -22.41 3.69
N ASP A 446 -15.19 -22.50 2.37
CA ASP A 446 -14.11 -23.18 1.70
C ASP A 446 -12.89 -22.25 1.46
N LYS A 447 -11.87 -22.77 0.76
CA LYS A 447 -10.64 -22.00 0.50
C LYS A 447 -10.86 -20.88 -0.52
N ASP A 448 -11.77 -21.04 -1.47
CA ASP A 448 -12.03 -19.99 -2.47
C ASP A 448 -12.71 -18.79 -1.81
N SER A 449 -13.55 -19.04 -0.81
CA SER A 449 -14.11 -18.00 0.06
C SER A 449 -13.03 -17.20 0.83
N LEU A 450 -11.93 -17.85 1.22
CA LEU A 450 -10.78 -17.14 1.82
C LEU A 450 -9.98 -16.33 0.80
N ILE A 451 -9.93 -16.76 -0.47
CA ILE A 451 -9.31 -15.97 -1.54
C ILE A 451 -10.22 -14.77 -1.86
N ALA A 452 -11.54 -14.97 -1.91
CA ALA A 452 -12.51 -13.92 -2.20
C ALA A 452 -12.38 -12.70 -1.27
N ILE A 453 -12.09 -12.89 0.02
CA ILE A 453 -11.90 -11.78 0.97
C ILE A 453 -10.61 -10.96 0.73
N THR A 454 -9.69 -11.48 -0.09
CA THR A 454 -8.45 -10.79 -0.50
C THR A 454 -8.60 -10.07 -1.83
N GLU A 455 -9.50 -10.56 -2.70
CA GLU A 455 -9.69 -10.03 -4.05
C GLU A 455 -10.84 -9.03 -4.14
N ASN A 456 -11.76 -8.98 -3.17
CA ASN A 456 -12.95 -8.12 -3.23
C ASN A 456 -12.87 -6.92 -2.28
N PHE A 457 -13.56 -5.84 -2.65
CA PHE A 457 -13.80 -4.68 -1.80
C PHE A 457 -14.93 -4.95 -0.81
N LEU A 458 -16.02 -5.55 -1.28
CA LEU A 458 -17.19 -5.89 -0.47
C LEU A 458 -17.57 -7.36 -0.63
N ILE A 459 -17.85 -8.02 0.49
CA ILE A 459 -18.57 -9.29 0.49
C ILE A 459 -20.00 -9.00 0.95
N ASN A 460 -20.98 -9.26 0.08
CA ASN A 460 -22.39 -9.18 0.41
C ASN A 460 -22.90 -10.54 0.91
N LEU A 461 -23.15 -10.65 2.21
CA LEU A 461 -23.80 -11.79 2.85
C LEU A 461 -25.31 -11.62 2.70
N ASP A 462 -25.82 -11.98 1.53
CA ASP A 462 -27.24 -11.89 1.20
C ASP A 462 -28.01 -13.05 1.82
N GLU A 463 -29.26 -12.79 2.22
CA GLU A 463 -30.14 -13.80 2.83
C GLU A 463 -29.48 -14.58 4.00
N LEU A 464 -28.87 -13.87 4.96
CA LEU A 464 -28.26 -14.49 6.15
C LEU A 464 -29.20 -15.39 6.96
N SER A 465 -30.51 -15.31 6.72
CA SER A 465 -31.53 -16.20 7.30
C SER A 465 -31.46 -17.64 6.82
N THR A 466 -30.85 -17.91 5.66
CA THR A 466 -30.64 -19.26 5.13
C THR A 466 -29.32 -19.85 5.57
N ALA A 467 -28.40 -19.03 6.08
CA ALA A 467 -27.07 -19.49 6.49
C ALA A 467 -27.16 -20.42 7.70
N GLU A 468 -26.47 -21.56 7.60
CA GLU A 468 -26.40 -22.51 8.69
C GLU A 468 -25.50 -21.99 9.83
N LYS A 469 -25.66 -22.56 11.03
CA LYS A 469 -24.82 -22.24 12.20
C LYS A 469 -23.32 -22.35 11.90
N ALA A 470 -22.91 -23.33 11.10
CA ALA A 470 -21.52 -23.51 10.71
C ALA A 470 -21.01 -22.35 9.83
N GLU A 471 -21.84 -21.86 8.92
CA GLU A 471 -21.52 -20.74 8.02
C GLU A 471 -21.43 -19.42 8.79
N ILE A 472 -22.41 -19.13 9.66
CA ILE A 472 -22.37 -17.95 10.55
C ILE A 472 -21.09 -17.93 11.40
N ASN A 473 -20.65 -19.10 11.88
CA ASN A 473 -19.39 -19.23 12.62
C ASN A 473 -18.16 -19.02 11.73
N ALA A 474 -18.17 -19.53 10.51
CA ALA A 474 -17.10 -19.32 9.53
C ALA A 474 -16.97 -17.85 9.14
N PHE A 475 -18.07 -17.14 8.89
CA PHE A 475 -18.07 -15.71 8.59
C PHE A 475 -17.41 -14.91 9.70
N LYS A 476 -17.74 -15.15 10.97
CA LYS A 476 -17.08 -14.49 12.11
C LYS A 476 -15.57 -14.74 12.16
N SER A 477 -15.13 -15.95 11.80
CA SER A 477 -13.70 -16.25 11.67
C SER A 477 -13.08 -15.39 10.57
N MET A 478 -13.72 -15.28 9.41
CA MET A 478 -13.28 -14.45 8.29
C MET A 478 -13.23 -12.96 8.65
N PHE A 479 -14.19 -12.44 9.42
CA PHE A 479 -14.22 -11.04 9.87
C PHE A 479 -12.98 -10.67 10.70
N SER A 480 -12.32 -11.66 11.32
CA SER A 480 -11.14 -11.46 12.15
C SER A 480 -9.81 -11.78 11.44
N LYS A 481 -9.85 -12.19 10.17
CA LYS A 481 -8.64 -12.48 9.40
C LYS A 481 -7.99 -11.17 8.93
N ASP A 482 -6.68 -11.11 9.11
CA ASP A 482 -5.79 -10.06 8.59
C ASP A 482 -5.24 -10.47 7.20
N LYS A 483 -4.59 -11.65 7.15
CA LYS A 483 -3.99 -12.20 5.93
C LYS A 483 -4.42 -13.63 5.69
N VAL A 484 -4.37 -14.04 4.43
CA VAL A 484 -4.71 -15.39 3.98
C VAL A 484 -3.50 -16.00 3.30
N LYS A 485 -3.04 -17.15 3.79
CA LYS A 485 -2.03 -17.94 3.09
C LYS A 485 -2.73 -18.93 2.16
N ALA A 486 -2.72 -18.66 0.87
CA ALA A 486 -3.38 -19.47 -0.15
C ALA A 486 -2.45 -19.72 -1.34
N ARG A 487 -2.71 -20.79 -2.09
CA ARG A 487 -2.09 -21.04 -3.39
C ARG A 487 -3.13 -20.71 -4.45
N LEU A 488 -2.93 -19.62 -5.18
CA LEU A 488 -3.82 -19.27 -6.27
C LEU A 488 -3.74 -20.29 -7.40
N THR A 489 -4.73 -20.29 -8.27
CA THR A 489 -4.78 -21.17 -9.43
C THR A 489 -3.52 -20.96 -10.28
N TYR A 490 -2.88 -22.05 -10.68
CA TYR A 490 -1.63 -22.07 -11.47
C TYR A 490 -0.34 -21.63 -10.75
N ASP A 491 -0.41 -21.21 -9.48
CA ASP A 491 0.78 -20.93 -8.69
C ASP A 491 1.45 -22.20 -8.16
N LYS A 492 2.79 -22.22 -8.20
CA LYS A 492 3.59 -23.36 -7.73
C LYS A 492 3.63 -23.46 -6.21
N ARG A 493 3.47 -22.35 -5.49
CA ARG A 493 3.62 -22.25 -4.03
C ARG A 493 2.55 -21.34 -3.47
N ALA A 494 2.20 -21.56 -2.20
CA ALA A 494 1.29 -20.67 -1.49
C ALA A 494 1.99 -19.34 -1.15
N SER A 495 1.27 -18.24 -1.34
CA SER A 495 1.64 -16.87 -1.01
C SER A 495 0.73 -16.33 0.09
N VAL A 496 1.16 -15.23 0.72
CA VAL A 496 0.36 -14.51 1.71
C VAL A 496 -0.34 -13.36 1.00
N HIS A 497 -1.66 -13.33 1.08
CA HIS A 497 -2.52 -12.31 0.50
C HIS A 497 -3.16 -11.49 1.61
N VAL A 498 -3.14 -10.18 1.44
CA VAL A 498 -3.75 -9.22 2.38
C VAL A 498 -5.26 -9.26 2.20
N ARG A 499 -6.02 -9.28 3.28
CA ARG A 499 -7.47 -9.12 3.21
C ARG A 499 -7.81 -7.69 2.80
N ARG A 500 -8.66 -7.54 1.78
CA ARG A 500 -9.12 -6.24 1.26
C ARG A 500 -10.61 -6.00 1.52
N ALA A 501 -11.36 -7.06 1.80
CA ALA A 501 -12.82 -6.98 1.85
C ALA A 501 -13.39 -6.54 3.21
N SER A 502 -14.42 -5.70 3.14
CA SER A 502 -15.37 -5.49 4.24
C SER A 502 -16.70 -6.20 3.99
N PHE A 503 -17.39 -6.53 5.07
CA PHE A 503 -18.61 -7.35 5.01
C PHE A 503 -19.85 -6.47 5.19
N ILE A 504 -20.81 -6.65 4.30
CA ILE A 504 -22.18 -6.19 4.41
C ILE A 504 -23.09 -7.39 4.37
N GLY A 505 -24.30 -7.26 4.91
CA GLY A 505 -25.26 -8.34 4.80
C GLY A 505 -26.69 -7.88 4.91
N SER A 506 -27.58 -8.77 4.53
CA SER A 506 -29.01 -8.56 4.68
C SER A 506 -29.71 -9.83 5.14
N THR A 507 -30.76 -9.68 5.94
CA THR A 507 -31.59 -10.79 6.42
C THR A 507 -33.05 -10.39 6.48
N ASP A 508 -33.92 -11.37 6.21
CA ASP A 508 -35.36 -11.28 6.40
C ASP A 508 -35.85 -11.87 7.74
N ARG A 509 -34.93 -12.39 8.56
CA ARG A 509 -35.23 -12.90 9.91
C ARG A 509 -34.57 -12.05 10.98
N TRP A 510 -35.32 -11.76 12.04
CA TRP A 510 -34.77 -11.15 13.26
C TRP A 510 -33.78 -12.10 13.93
N GLU A 511 -34.16 -13.37 14.08
CA GLU A 511 -33.32 -14.37 14.73
C GLU A 511 -32.47 -15.12 13.70
N PHE A 512 -31.17 -14.81 13.66
CA PHE A 512 -30.21 -15.49 12.78
C PHE A 512 -28.82 -15.67 13.43
N LEU A 513 -28.53 -14.97 14.52
CA LEU A 513 -27.26 -15.12 15.23
C LEU A 513 -27.29 -16.37 16.11
N THR A 514 -26.38 -17.30 15.86
CA THR A 514 -26.40 -18.62 16.52
C THR A 514 -25.43 -18.78 17.69
N ASP A 515 -24.73 -17.70 18.08
CA ASP A 515 -23.64 -17.74 19.06
C ASP A 515 -23.84 -16.78 20.22
N GLU A 516 -23.39 -17.23 21.38
CA GLU A 516 -23.43 -16.57 22.67
C GLU A 516 -22.28 -15.54 22.80
N ASN A 517 -21.12 -15.80 22.15
CA ASN A 517 -19.92 -14.96 22.26
C ASN A 517 -19.45 -14.44 20.88
N GLY A 518 -19.10 -13.15 20.79
CA GLY A 518 -18.55 -12.58 19.55
C GLY A 518 -19.59 -12.11 18.53
N SER A 519 -20.84 -11.93 18.99
CA SER A 519 -21.90 -11.24 18.25
C SER A 519 -21.56 -9.78 17.98
N VAL A 520 -20.65 -9.16 18.75
CA VAL A 520 -20.17 -7.78 18.55
C VAL A 520 -19.56 -7.49 17.17
N ARG A 521 -19.22 -8.52 16.39
CA ARG A 521 -18.75 -8.37 15.00
C ARG A 521 -19.90 -8.09 14.02
N TRP A 522 -21.14 -8.36 14.41
CA TRP A 522 -22.32 -8.04 13.62
C TRP A 522 -22.83 -6.66 14.07
N LEU A 523 -23.03 -5.74 13.14
CA LEU A 523 -23.71 -4.48 13.38
C LEU A 523 -25.08 -4.59 12.74
N CYS A 524 -26.07 -5.02 13.52
CA CYS A 524 -27.43 -5.27 13.05
C CYS A 524 -28.31 -4.04 13.22
N PHE A 525 -29.14 -3.75 12.21
CA PHE A 525 -30.08 -2.62 12.22
C PHE A 525 -31.43 -3.02 11.65
N ASP A 526 -32.50 -2.80 12.42
CA ASP A 526 -33.87 -3.01 11.97
C ASP A 526 -34.33 -1.91 11.01
N ILE A 527 -34.49 -2.28 9.75
CA ILE A 527 -34.95 -1.39 8.67
C ILE A 527 -36.44 -1.58 8.44
N LYS A 528 -37.21 -0.52 8.68
CA LYS A 528 -38.65 -0.46 8.42
C LYS A 528 -38.96 -0.28 6.94
N TYR A 529 -38.18 0.58 6.28
CA TYR A 529 -38.35 0.97 4.88
C TYR A 529 -37.06 1.57 4.32
N ILE A 530 -36.85 1.42 3.01
CA ILE A 530 -35.76 2.05 2.24
C ILE A 530 -36.39 2.89 1.14
N ASP A 531 -36.08 4.18 1.11
CA ASP A 531 -36.49 5.07 0.03
C ASP A 531 -35.55 4.90 -1.17
N TRP A 532 -36.07 4.32 -2.26
CA TRP A 532 -35.31 3.99 -3.47
C TRP A 532 -34.75 5.19 -4.24
N ASN A 533 -35.18 6.41 -3.90
CA ASN A 533 -34.67 7.63 -4.53
C ASN A 533 -33.16 7.84 -4.28
N TYR A 534 -32.55 7.18 -3.30
CA TYR A 534 -31.09 7.19 -3.12
C TYR A 534 -30.35 6.87 -4.43
N SER A 535 -30.88 5.93 -5.23
CA SER A 535 -30.24 5.47 -6.46
C SER A 535 -30.18 6.53 -7.57
N LYS A 536 -30.99 7.57 -7.46
CA LYS A 536 -31.04 8.69 -8.42
C LYS A 536 -30.34 9.94 -7.87
N SER A 537 -30.46 10.17 -6.57
CA SER A 537 -29.98 11.39 -5.91
C SER A 537 -28.53 11.28 -5.43
N ILE A 538 -28.09 10.10 -5.01
CA ILE A 538 -26.78 9.90 -4.40
C ILE A 538 -25.75 9.49 -5.45
N ASN A 539 -24.66 10.25 -5.50
CA ASN A 539 -23.44 9.80 -6.13
C ASN A 539 -22.55 9.07 -5.11
N ILE A 540 -22.42 7.75 -5.27
CA ILE A 540 -21.64 6.90 -4.36
C ILE A 540 -20.15 7.32 -4.29
N ASP A 541 -19.61 7.91 -5.35
CA ASP A 541 -18.23 8.40 -5.39
C ASP A 541 -18.03 9.56 -4.40
N LEU A 542 -19.04 10.44 -4.22
CA LEU A 542 -18.98 11.55 -3.26
C LEU A 542 -19.10 11.07 -1.81
N VAL A 543 -19.89 10.01 -1.57
CA VAL A 543 -19.95 9.33 -0.27
C VAL A 543 -18.58 8.78 0.09
N TYR A 544 -17.91 8.12 -0.85
CA TYR A 544 -16.56 7.62 -0.64
C TYR A 544 -15.50 8.72 -0.60
N SER A 545 -15.71 9.85 -1.27
CA SER A 545 -14.85 11.04 -1.17
C SER A 545 -14.84 11.55 0.27
N GLN A 546 -16.01 11.67 0.89
CA GLN A 546 -16.13 12.02 2.32
C GLN A 546 -15.50 10.95 3.22
N ALA A 547 -15.77 9.66 3.00
CA ALA A 547 -15.21 8.58 3.82
C ALA A 547 -13.66 8.53 3.75
N PHE A 548 -13.10 8.72 2.56
CA PHE A 548 -11.66 8.77 2.34
C PHE A 548 -11.04 10.03 2.96
N HIS A 549 -11.68 11.20 2.83
CA HIS A 549 -11.26 12.43 3.49
C HIS A 549 -11.23 12.26 5.02
N LEU A 550 -12.29 11.70 5.61
CA LEU A 550 -12.33 11.40 7.05
C LEU A 550 -11.17 10.50 7.49
N LEU A 551 -10.80 9.51 6.66
CA LEU A 551 -9.68 8.62 6.92
C LEU A 551 -8.31 9.34 6.90
N VAL A 552 -8.05 10.17 5.88
CA VAL A 552 -6.67 10.63 5.59
C VAL A 552 -6.39 12.08 6.00
N LYS A 553 -7.42 12.92 6.17
CA LYS A 553 -7.27 14.36 6.46
C LYS A 553 -7.75 14.76 7.86
N THR A 554 -8.45 13.88 8.56
CA THR A 554 -9.05 14.20 9.87
C THR A 554 -8.60 13.23 10.96
N LYS A 555 -8.92 13.55 12.22
CA LYS A 555 -8.74 12.65 13.38
C LYS A 555 -10.03 11.89 13.71
N PHE A 556 -10.89 11.65 12.71
CA PHE A 556 -12.17 10.97 12.89
C PHE A 556 -11.99 9.61 13.56
N GLN A 557 -12.71 9.38 14.65
CA GLN A 557 -12.65 8.14 15.42
C GLN A 557 -13.59 7.10 14.79
N TYR A 558 -13.07 6.32 13.85
CA TYR A 558 -13.83 5.28 13.15
C TYR A 558 -13.82 3.93 13.88
N GLU A 559 -13.00 3.74 14.91
CA GLU A 559 -13.10 2.56 15.76
C GLU A 559 -14.32 2.64 16.69
N LEU A 560 -14.85 1.47 17.03
CA LEU A 560 -15.91 1.40 18.03
C LEU A 560 -15.32 1.64 19.41
N THR A 561 -15.96 2.50 20.20
CA THR A 561 -15.58 2.69 21.60
C THR A 561 -16.02 1.49 22.43
N PRO A 562 -15.45 1.29 23.64
CA PRO A 562 -15.90 0.24 24.55
C PRO A 562 -17.41 0.29 24.81
N GLU A 563 -17.97 1.49 24.95
CA GLU A 563 -19.41 1.71 25.19
C GLU A 563 -20.25 1.29 23.99
N GLU A 564 -19.82 1.63 22.76
CA GLU A 564 -20.51 1.21 21.53
C GLU A 564 -20.42 -0.31 21.31
N ILE A 565 -19.32 -0.96 21.73
CA ILE A 565 -19.18 -2.41 21.69
C ILE A 565 -20.16 -3.07 22.65
N GLU A 566 -20.26 -2.56 23.88
CA GLU A 566 -21.20 -3.05 24.90
C GLU A 566 -22.67 -2.84 24.46
N GLU A 567 -22.98 -1.66 23.91
CA GLU A 567 -24.28 -1.34 23.35
C GLU A 567 -24.65 -2.31 22.21
N ASN A 568 -23.70 -2.55 21.30
CA ASN A 568 -23.88 -3.47 20.18
C ASN A 568 -24.10 -4.91 20.66
N ASP A 569 -23.36 -5.38 21.66
CA ASP A 569 -23.57 -6.70 22.25
C ASP A 569 -24.98 -6.84 22.81
N ARG A 570 -25.42 -5.85 23.60
CA ARG A 570 -26.77 -5.81 24.18
C ARG A 570 -27.86 -5.84 23.12
N ILE A 571 -27.71 -5.08 22.04
CA ILE A 571 -28.68 -5.05 20.93
C ILE A 571 -28.68 -6.39 20.19
N ASN A 572 -27.51 -6.96 19.93
CA ASN A 572 -27.39 -8.22 19.20
C ASN A 572 -28.03 -9.42 19.90
N LYS A 573 -28.21 -9.38 21.22
CA LYS A 573 -29.00 -10.39 21.96
C LYS A 573 -30.40 -10.58 21.39
N ARG A 574 -31.01 -9.55 20.80
CA ARG A 574 -32.34 -9.61 20.17
C ARG A 574 -32.36 -10.36 18.84
N TYR A 575 -31.21 -10.48 18.18
CA TYR A 575 -31.07 -11.20 16.92
C TYR A 575 -30.55 -12.63 17.11
N GLN A 576 -30.32 -13.05 18.37
CA GLN A 576 -29.89 -14.40 18.67
C GLN A 576 -31.06 -15.37 18.58
N VAL A 577 -30.81 -16.50 17.92
CA VAL A 577 -31.78 -17.61 17.82
C VAL A 577 -32.12 -18.09 19.22
N GLY A 578 -33.40 -18.11 19.55
CA GLY A 578 -33.92 -18.67 20.81
C GLY A 578 -33.66 -20.17 20.92
N SER A 579 -33.55 -20.67 22.15
CA SER A 579 -33.49 -22.12 22.42
C SER A 579 -34.71 -22.53 23.25
N PRO A 580 -35.21 -23.77 23.08
CA PRO A 580 -36.28 -24.29 23.93
C PRO A 580 -35.93 -24.19 25.43
N GLU A 581 -34.66 -24.41 25.76
CA GLU A 581 -34.13 -24.20 27.10
C GLU A 581 -34.35 -22.75 27.59
N ARG A 582 -34.00 -21.75 26.77
CA ARG A 582 -34.18 -20.33 27.13
C ARG A 582 -35.64 -19.99 27.38
N ASP A 583 -36.51 -20.39 26.46
CA ASP A 583 -37.93 -20.07 26.52
C ASP A 583 -38.57 -20.69 27.77
N LEU A 584 -38.21 -21.93 28.08
CA LEU A 584 -38.71 -22.64 29.26
C LEU A 584 -38.14 -22.08 30.57
N ILE A 585 -36.85 -21.71 30.61
CA ILE A 585 -36.27 -21.04 31.78
C ILE A 585 -37.01 -19.73 32.02
N GLN A 586 -37.20 -18.88 31.02
CA GLN A 586 -37.91 -17.61 31.17
C GLN A 586 -39.38 -17.79 31.57
N LYS A 587 -40.01 -18.89 31.15
CA LYS A 587 -41.39 -19.21 31.50
C LYS A 587 -41.57 -19.61 32.97
N TYR A 588 -40.64 -20.41 33.50
CA TYR A 588 -40.80 -21.05 34.81
C TYR A 588 -39.88 -20.54 35.91
N LEU A 589 -38.81 -19.80 35.58
CA LEU A 589 -37.78 -19.38 36.52
C LEU A 589 -37.37 -17.92 36.28
N LYS A 590 -37.05 -17.21 37.36
CA LYS A 590 -36.40 -15.90 37.32
C LYS A 590 -35.18 -15.87 38.24
N PRO A 591 -34.16 -15.03 37.95
CA PRO A 591 -32.99 -14.90 38.82
C PRO A 591 -33.39 -14.34 40.18
N SER A 592 -32.78 -14.85 41.24
CA SER A 592 -33.03 -14.44 42.61
C SER A 592 -31.72 -14.27 43.39
N LYS A 593 -31.80 -13.64 44.56
CA LYS A 593 -30.67 -13.52 45.49
C LYS A 593 -30.67 -14.65 46.50
N LYS A 594 -29.53 -14.89 47.15
CA LYS A 594 -29.33 -15.96 48.14
C LYS A 594 -30.36 -15.95 49.28
N GLU A 595 -30.84 -14.77 49.67
CA GLU A 595 -31.76 -14.62 50.80
C GLU A 595 -33.22 -14.98 50.46
N LYS A 596 -33.57 -15.07 49.17
CA LYS A 596 -34.95 -15.26 48.70
C LYS A 596 -35.13 -16.45 47.77
N GLY A 597 -34.10 -16.83 47.02
CA GLY A 597 -34.16 -17.87 46.00
C GLY A 597 -33.75 -19.24 46.51
N ALA A 598 -34.27 -20.28 45.86
CA ALA A 598 -33.75 -21.64 46.00
C ALA A 598 -32.45 -21.80 45.22
N PHE A 599 -31.52 -22.61 45.72
CA PHE A 599 -30.26 -22.88 45.03
C PHE A 599 -30.39 -24.09 44.12
N PHE A 600 -30.31 -23.88 42.81
CA PHE A 600 -30.40 -24.93 41.81
C PHE A 600 -29.08 -25.04 41.05
N THR A 601 -28.55 -26.25 40.87
CA THR A 601 -27.54 -26.54 39.85
C THR A 601 -28.17 -26.52 38.45
N ALA A 602 -27.35 -26.52 37.40
CA ALA A 602 -27.88 -26.63 36.03
C ALA A 602 -28.66 -27.95 35.82
N THR A 603 -28.28 -29.02 36.51
CA THR A 603 -29.02 -30.29 36.51
C THR A 603 -30.34 -30.17 37.24
N ASP A 604 -30.39 -29.49 38.39
CA ASP A 604 -31.64 -29.28 39.12
C ASP A 604 -32.64 -28.45 38.30
N VAL A 605 -32.15 -27.40 37.61
CA VAL A 605 -32.99 -26.63 36.66
C VAL A 605 -33.50 -27.50 35.53
N LEU A 606 -32.65 -28.36 34.95
CA LEU A 606 -33.05 -29.29 33.91
C LEU A 606 -34.16 -30.25 34.40
N GLU A 607 -33.96 -30.88 35.56
CA GLU A 607 -34.93 -31.81 36.15
C GLU A 607 -36.25 -31.12 36.46
N TYR A 608 -36.21 -29.89 36.98
CA TYR A 608 -37.39 -29.08 37.23
C TYR A 608 -38.17 -28.78 35.94
N ILE A 609 -37.50 -28.23 34.93
CA ILE A 609 -38.16 -27.84 33.67
C ILE A 609 -38.71 -29.05 32.91
N THR A 610 -38.01 -30.19 32.96
CA THR A 610 -38.42 -31.43 32.27
C THR A 610 -39.77 -31.96 32.78
N GLN A 611 -40.21 -31.57 33.98
CA GLN A 611 -41.54 -31.91 34.49
C GLN A 611 -42.67 -31.23 33.70
N PHE A 612 -42.38 -30.13 33.01
CA PHE A 612 -43.37 -29.31 32.31
C PHE A 612 -43.27 -29.40 30.78
N THR A 613 -42.37 -30.23 30.24
CA THR A 613 -42.17 -30.36 28.80
C THR A 613 -41.80 -31.78 28.39
N THR A 614 -42.17 -32.17 27.17
CA THR A 614 -41.71 -33.41 26.54
C THR A 614 -40.51 -33.18 25.61
N ILE A 615 -40.07 -31.92 25.45
CA ILE A 615 -38.92 -31.56 24.62
C ILE A 615 -37.66 -32.05 25.33
N LYS A 616 -36.78 -32.75 24.59
CA LYS A 616 -35.49 -33.18 25.13
C LYS A 616 -34.55 -31.98 25.26
N LEU A 617 -34.15 -31.69 26.49
CA LEU A 617 -33.27 -30.56 26.83
C LEU A 617 -31.84 -31.04 27.16
N SER A 618 -30.87 -30.12 27.13
CA SER A 618 -29.47 -30.39 27.47
C SER A 618 -29.04 -29.67 28.76
N PRO A 619 -28.45 -30.37 29.75
CA PRO A 619 -27.92 -29.73 30.97
C PRO A 619 -26.84 -28.67 30.67
N GLU A 620 -26.02 -28.91 29.65
CA GLU A 620 -24.98 -27.97 29.21
C GLU A 620 -25.60 -26.70 28.60
N ARG A 621 -26.72 -26.84 27.86
CA ARG A 621 -27.46 -25.68 27.33
C ARG A 621 -28.18 -24.92 28.43
N ILE A 622 -28.80 -25.60 29.39
CA ILE A 622 -29.44 -24.96 30.56
C ILE A 622 -28.45 -24.05 31.28
N GLY A 623 -27.24 -24.56 31.60
CA GLY A 623 -26.21 -23.75 32.25
C GLY A 623 -25.80 -22.50 31.45
N LYS A 624 -25.77 -22.62 30.11
CA LYS A 624 -25.46 -21.50 29.20
C LYS A 624 -26.59 -20.46 29.15
N GLU A 625 -27.83 -20.91 29.01
CA GLU A 625 -28.99 -20.03 28.93
C GLU A 625 -29.26 -19.31 30.26
N LEU A 626 -29.03 -19.97 31.40
CA LEU A 626 -29.08 -19.31 32.72
C LEU A 626 -28.10 -18.13 32.78
N LYS A 627 -26.85 -18.33 32.36
CA LYS A 627 -25.87 -17.24 32.30
C LYS A 627 -26.32 -16.14 31.34
N PHE A 628 -26.83 -16.50 30.16
CA PHE A 628 -27.33 -15.55 29.16
C PHE A 628 -28.47 -14.67 29.70
N LEU A 629 -29.40 -15.28 30.44
CA LEU A 629 -30.54 -14.63 31.07
C LEU A 629 -30.18 -13.84 32.35
N GLY A 630 -28.90 -13.80 32.73
CA GLY A 630 -28.41 -12.99 33.85
C GLY A 630 -28.49 -13.69 35.21
N PHE A 631 -28.61 -15.01 35.26
CA PHE A 631 -28.50 -15.74 36.53
C PHE A 631 -27.04 -15.75 36.99
N GLU A 632 -26.78 -15.20 38.18
CA GLU A 632 -25.44 -15.16 38.75
C GLU A 632 -25.03 -16.53 39.28
N ARG A 633 -23.84 -17.00 38.87
CA ARG A 633 -23.29 -18.27 39.34
C ARG A 633 -22.77 -18.11 40.77
N SER A 634 -23.20 -19.01 41.65
CA SER A 634 -22.81 -19.04 43.07
C SER A 634 -22.27 -20.41 43.47
N VAL A 635 -21.65 -20.47 44.65
CA VAL A 635 -21.13 -21.69 45.25
C VAL A 635 -21.83 -21.94 46.57
N MET A 636 -22.34 -23.15 46.75
CA MET A 636 -22.88 -23.63 48.01
C MET A 636 -22.01 -24.77 48.53
N TYR A 637 -21.69 -24.74 49.82
CA TYR A 637 -20.93 -25.79 50.51
C TYR A 637 -21.89 -26.65 51.31
N GLN A 638 -21.85 -27.95 51.08
CA GLN A 638 -22.66 -28.93 51.79
C GLN A 638 -21.79 -30.15 52.11
N ASP A 639 -21.72 -30.53 53.39
CA ASP A 639 -20.92 -31.67 53.88
C ASP A 639 -19.45 -31.69 53.42
N GLY A 640 -18.81 -30.52 53.40
CA GLY A 640 -17.40 -30.36 52.99
C GLY A 640 -17.14 -30.33 51.49
N ASN A 641 -18.16 -30.54 50.65
CA ASN A 641 -18.07 -30.46 49.19
C ASN A 641 -18.69 -29.18 48.65
N SER A 642 -18.04 -28.55 47.67
CA SER A 642 -18.55 -27.35 46.98
C SER A 642 -19.37 -27.72 45.74
N ARG A 643 -20.57 -27.15 45.59
CA ARG A 643 -21.40 -27.26 44.39
C ARG A 643 -21.61 -25.89 43.75
N TYR A 644 -21.48 -25.83 42.42
CA TYR A 644 -21.78 -24.62 41.65
C TYR A 644 -23.23 -24.64 41.18
N GLY A 645 -23.93 -23.52 41.35
CA GLY A 645 -25.34 -23.38 40.97
C GLY A 645 -25.77 -21.92 40.88
N TYR A 646 -27.07 -21.70 40.91
CA TYR A 646 -27.74 -20.43 40.69
C TYR A 646 -28.87 -20.26 41.70
N PHE A 647 -29.08 -19.04 42.17
CA PHE A 647 -30.26 -18.73 42.97
C PHE A 647 -31.42 -18.38 42.06
N VAL A 648 -32.51 -19.13 42.17
CA VAL A 648 -33.68 -19.04 41.31
C VAL A 648 -34.94 -18.84 42.14
N GLU A 649 -35.93 -18.19 41.56
CA GLU A 649 -37.29 -18.14 42.09
C GLU A 649 -38.23 -18.70 41.02
N GLU A 650 -39.11 -19.61 41.44
CA GLU A 650 -40.10 -20.23 40.57
C GLU A 650 -41.18 -19.20 40.20
N ILE A 651 -41.53 -19.17 38.92
CA ILE A 651 -42.63 -18.34 38.41
C ILE A 651 -43.90 -19.18 38.52
N SER A 652 -44.80 -18.80 39.43
CA SER A 652 -46.12 -19.39 39.54
C SER A 652 -46.95 -19.04 38.31
N TYR A 653 -46.97 -19.91 37.30
CA TYR A 653 -47.97 -19.84 36.25
C TYR A 653 -49.26 -20.43 36.80
N ASN A 654 -50.19 -19.59 37.24
CA ASN A 654 -51.57 -20.02 37.36
C ASN A 654 -52.03 -20.45 35.96
N GLN A 655 -52.30 -21.74 35.80
CA GLN A 655 -53.02 -22.25 34.64
C GLN A 655 -54.45 -21.72 34.73
N GLU A 656 -54.74 -20.63 34.02
CA GLU A 656 -56.11 -20.31 33.59
C GLU A 656 -56.40 -20.97 32.24
#